data_AF-A0A9N9UBL1-F1
#
_entry.id   AF-A0A9N9UBL1-F1
#
_cell.length_a   1.000
_cell.length_b   1.000
_cell.length_c   1.000
_cell.angle_alpha   90.00
_cell.angle_beta   90.00
_cell.angle_gamma   90.00
#
_symmetry.space_group_name_H-M   'P 1'
#
loop_
_entity.id
_entity.type
_entity.pdbx_description
1 polymer ?
#
loop_
_entity_poly.entity_id
_entity_poly.type
_entity_poly.pdbx_seq_one_letter_code
_entity_poly.pdbx_strand_id
1 'polypeptide(L)'
;MTRPHPLHSITAEEITQASTLLKAILRERHGPDFKFRFKNVSIQEPPKALLLPYLDAEAAGVDAKHRPFVPRCADIVWTSGNERTLCQSTISLDSFTEVVRIQAAPGQHSSLDRDEMRKSARKILDDVIVKEAIKNLNLPESCVVQCDCWPYGADRDSTLETHKYIQGLLYARAPNGHPESNQYSFPLPFSPVLDVFEDQIVRLEPLASGGKEDGLKYHTAGEEPMAHCAKNEYYPGLQSSKTRDDVKPLHVEQPEGPSFTITDTNCVSWQKWRIRVGFNYREGLTLHDIRYDGRPMFYRLSISEMTVPYGDPRSPFHRKQAFDLGDAGAGSTANNLALGCDCLGTIKYFGGWLNNEDGEPVEAGNVICLHEQDGGIGWKHTNHRTQGVAITRARNLIFQSILTVGNYEYIFAWIFWQNGNIEMETRATGILSTSLIDPGKTSEWGNVVSAGVLAANHQHLFSLRVDPMLDGHNNSLIQEESIPVPQSEEENPHGNAWRVVKTPFAKSGFADASPFTNRCFKIVNESVRNPISDNPVGFKLVPQPCQLLLAGQNSVVRKRARFAEHHMWVTRYRDGDLWAGGRWTNQSLQETDGVADYASRDEDVRDQDIVIWHTFGMTHNPRVEDFPVMPVEVSTISLKPADFFTANPALDVPQSTQAVNKSTLVVQSHPVVSHKSSSSSAGCCHARL
;
A
#
# COMPACT_ATOMS: atom_id res chain seq x y z
N MET A 1 -4.65 11.74 -34.42
CA MET A 1 -5.02 11.61 -32.99
C MET A 1 -4.01 12.39 -32.17
N THR A 2 -4.42 13.08 -31.11
CA THR A 2 -3.50 13.74 -30.17
C THR A 2 -2.76 12.68 -29.37
N ARG A 3 -1.45 12.83 -29.21
CA ARG A 3 -0.61 11.88 -28.45
C ARG A 3 -1.06 11.86 -26.98
N PRO A 4 -1.15 10.67 -26.33
CA PRO A 4 -1.45 10.60 -24.90
C PRO A 4 -0.42 11.38 -24.07
N HIS A 5 -0.86 11.91 -22.93
CA HIS A 5 0.06 12.49 -21.96
C HIS A 5 1.14 11.46 -21.55
N PRO A 6 2.42 11.84 -21.37
CA PRO A 6 3.49 10.88 -21.06
C PRO A 6 3.23 10.03 -19.80
N LEU A 7 2.59 10.60 -18.78
CA LEU A 7 2.16 9.92 -17.54
C LEU A 7 0.75 9.31 -17.60
N HIS A 8 0.10 9.27 -18.76
CA HIS A 8 -1.15 8.54 -18.90
C HIS A 8 -0.87 7.04 -18.76
N SER A 9 -1.67 6.34 -17.95
CA SER A 9 -1.61 4.89 -17.79
C SER A 9 -1.65 4.19 -19.15
N ILE A 10 -1.04 3.00 -19.22
CA ILE A 10 -1.03 2.22 -20.46
C ILE A 10 -2.46 1.92 -20.92
N THR A 11 -2.70 2.00 -22.22
CA THR A 11 -4.02 1.68 -22.82
C THR A 11 -4.08 0.24 -23.33
N ALA A 12 -5.30 -0.25 -23.57
CA ALA A 12 -5.52 -1.56 -24.20
C ALA A 12 -4.82 -1.70 -25.58
N GLU A 13 -4.84 -0.64 -26.38
CA GLU A 13 -4.19 -0.60 -27.69
C GLU A 13 -2.67 -0.67 -27.56
N GLU A 14 -2.09 0.06 -26.60
CA GLU A 14 -0.65 0.05 -26.31
C GLU A 14 -0.19 -1.31 -25.80
N ILE A 15 -0.96 -1.97 -24.93
CA ILE A 15 -0.68 -3.35 -24.49
C ILE A 15 -0.68 -4.31 -25.68
N THR A 16 -1.73 -4.23 -26.52
CA THR A 16 -1.86 -5.10 -27.70
C THR A 16 -0.70 -4.91 -28.66
N GLN A 17 -0.31 -3.66 -28.90
CA GLN A 17 0.79 -3.29 -29.77
C GLN A 17 2.15 -3.77 -29.25
N ALA A 18 2.47 -3.44 -27.99
CA ALA A 18 3.73 -3.82 -27.36
C ALA A 18 3.88 -5.35 -27.28
N SER A 19 2.80 -6.04 -26.89
CA SER A 19 2.78 -7.49 -26.81
C SER A 19 2.98 -8.11 -28.19
N THR A 20 2.22 -7.69 -29.20
CA THR A 20 2.34 -8.22 -30.57
C THR A 20 3.76 -8.06 -31.11
N LEU A 21 4.37 -6.89 -30.90
CA LEU A 21 5.74 -6.63 -31.33
C LEU A 21 6.74 -7.52 -30.61
N LEU A 22 6.63 -7.68 -29.28
CA LEU A 22 7.50 -8.60 -28.55
C LEU A 22 7.33 -10.04 -29.03
N LYS A 23 6.09 -10.50 -29.29
CA LYS A 23 5.84 -11.84 -29.85
C LYS A 23 6.59 -12.03 -31.17
N ALA A 24 6.55 -11.03 -32.06
CA ALA A 24 7.25 -11.08 -33.34
C ALA A 24 8.77 -11.15 -33.16
N ILE A 25 9.34 -10.28 -32.31
CA ILE A 25 10.78 -10.23 -32.00
C ILE A 25 11.26 -11.57 -31.44
N LEU A 26 10.53 -12.15 -30.48
CA LEU A 26 10.92 -13.41 -29.87
C LEU A 26 10.86 -14.59 -30.84
N ARG A 27 9.84 -14.64 -31.71
CA ARG A 27 9.72 -15.66 -32.75
C ARG A 27 10.79 -15.53 -33.83
N GLU A 28 11.19 -14.31 -34.18
CA GLU A 28 12.31 -14.07 -35.10
C GLU A 28 13.63 -14.58 -34.50
N ARG A 29 13.87 -14.31 -33.21
CA ARG A 29 15.12 -14.70 -32.53
C ARG A 29 15.23 -16.19 -32.21
N HIS A 30 14.12 -16.82 -31.87
CA HIS A 30 14.12 -18.18 -31.30
C HIS A 30 13.33 -19.21 -32.11
N GLY A 31 12.67 -18.79 -33.19
CA GLY A 31 11.82 -19.63 -34.04
C GLY A 31 10.32 -19.51 -33.74
N PRO A 32 9.45 -19.96 -34.67
CA PRO A 32 7.99 -19.76 -34.59
C PRO A 32 7.34 -20.49 -33.40
N ASP A 33 7.95 -21.58 -32.94
CA ASP A 33 7.44 -22.43 -31.85
C ASP A 33 7.95 -22.00 -30.46
N PHE A 34 8.64 -20.86 -30.36
CA PHE A 34 9.13 -20.34 -29.08
C PHE A 34 7.96 -20.04 -28.13
N LYS A 35 7.93 -20.76 -27.00
CA LYS A 35 6.91 -20.62 -25.96
C LYS A 35 7.38 -19.68 -24.87
N PHE A 36 6.54 -18.70 -24.57
CA PHE A 36 6.76 -17.72 -23.52
C PHE A 36 5.42 -17.29 -22.94
N ARG A 37 5.46 -16.69 -21.75
CA ARG A 37 4.33 -16.21 -20.97
C ARG A 37 4.55 -14.74 -20.64
N PHE A 38 3.53 -13.91 -20.83
CA PHE A 38 3.54 -12.54 -20.32
C PHE A 38 3.21 -12.56 -18.83
N LYS A 39 4.03 -11.86 -18.03
CA LYS A 39 3.73 -11.63 -16.61
C LYS A 39 3.02 -10.30 -16.45
N ASN A 40 3.64 -9.22 -16.92
CA ASN A 40 3.08 -7.88 -16.82
C ASN A 40 3.47 -7.04 -18.04
N VAL A 41 2.55 -6.19 -18.50
CA VAL A 41 2.76 -5.16 -19.52
C VAL A 41 2.31 -3.84 -18.91
N SER A 42 3.22 -2.89 -18.78
CA SER A 42 2.96 -1.61 -18.11
C SER A 42 3.67 -0.46 -18.80
N ILE A 43 3.20 0.76 -18.60
CA ILE A 43 3.90 1.94 -19.10
C ILE A 43 5.23 2.09 -18.35
N GLN A 44 6.32 2.32 -19.08
CA GLN A 44 7.56 2.78 -18.49
C GLN A 44 7.47 4.29 -18.29
N GLU A 45 7.60 4.73 -17.04
CA GLU A 45 7.69 6.16 -16.75
C GLU A 45 8.92 6.74 -17.47
N PRO A 46 8.79 7.86 -18.22
CA PRO A 46 9.91 8.42 -18.96
C PRO A 46 11.02 8.93 -18.03
N PRO A 47 12.28 9.00 -18.50
CA PRO A 47 13.36 9.62 -17.75
C PRO A 47 12.96 11.00 -17.21
N LYS A 48 13.16 11.25 -15.91
CA LYS A 48 12.71 12.49 -15.25
C LYS A 48 13.27 13.74 -15.93
N ALA A 49 14.53 13.68 -16.39
CA ALA A 49 15.17 14.76 -17.13
C ALA A 49 14.46 15.14 -18.46
N LEU A 50 13.78 14.19 -19.10
CA LEU A 50 12.98 14.44 -20.31
C LEU A 50 11.55 14.86 -19.95
N LEU A 51 11.00 14.33 -18.87
CA LEU A 51 9.62 14.57 -18.47
C LEU A 51 9.43 15.93 -17.79
N LEU A 52 10.37 16.40 -16.97
CA LEU A 52 10.24 17.68 -16.25
C LEU A 52 9.96 18.88 -17.17
N PRO A 53 10.71 19.11 -18.27
CA PRO A 53 10.40 20.20 -19.20
C PRO A 53 9.01 20.10 -19.82
N TYR A 54 8.50 18.89 -20.04
CA TYR A 54 7.12 18.68 -20.50
C TYR A 54 6.11 19.12 -19.45
N LEU A 55 6.30 18.69 -18.20
CA LEU A 55 5.41 19.01 -17.08
C LEU A 55 5.39 20.51 -16.77
N ASP A 56 6.55 21.18 -16.80
CA ASP A 56 6.63 22.62 -16.60
C ASP A 56 5.96 23.40 -17.73
N ALA A 57 6.15 22.98 -19.00
CA ALA A 57 5.45 23.58 -20.13
C ALA A 57 3.93 23.41 -20.00
N GLU A 58 3.49 22.22 -19.57
CA GLU A 58 2.07 21.97 -19.30
C GLU A 58 1.52 22.84 -18.16
N ALA A 59 2.22 22.93 -17.04
CA ALA A 59 1.83 23.76 -15.90
C ALA A 59 1.78 25.25 -16.27
N ALA A 60 2.63 25.68 -17.21
CA ALA A 60 2.61 27.04 -17.79
C ALA A 60 1.51 27.26 -18.84
N GLY A 61 0.65 26.27 -19.12
CA GLY A 61 -0.45 26.37 -20.08
C GLY A 61 -0.01 26.29 -21.54
N VAL A 62 1.20 25.81 -21.83
CA VAL A 62 1.67 25.60 -23.20
C VAL A 62 0.83 24.51 -23.86
N ASP A 63 0.37 24.77 -25.10
CA ASP A 63 -0.39 23.82 -25.91
C ASP A 63 0.41 22.52 -26.12
N ALA A 64 -0.27 21.37 -26.03
CA ALA A 64 0.34 20.04 -26.12
C ALA A 64 1.22 19.84 -27.37
N LYS A 65 0.91 20.48 -28.49
CA LYS A 65 1.69 20.37 -29.74
C LYS A 65 3.04 21.09 -29.70
N HIS A 66 3.24 21.99 -28.73
CA HIS A 66 4.47 22.76 -28.54
C HIS A 66 5.27 22.31 -27.31
N ARG A 67 4.80 21.30 -26.58
CA ARG A 67 5.54 20.75 -25.44
C ARG A 67 6.70 19.88 -25.95
N PRO A 68 7.81 19.77 -25.19
CA PRO A 68 8.92 18.89 -25.53
C PRO A 68 8.47 17.46 -25.84
N PHE A 69 9.14 16.80 -26.79
CA PHE A 69 8.86 15.39 -27.05
C PHE A 69 9.36 14.54 -25.87
N VAL A 70 8.49 13.67 -25.35
CA VAL A 70 8.84 12.67 -24.33
C VAL A 70 8.58 11.27 -24.92
N PRO A 71 9.55 10.34 -24.92
CA PRO A 71 9.34 9.00 -25.46
C PRO A 71 8.27 8.25 -24.66
N ARG A 72 7.49 7.41 -25.34
CA ARG A 72 6.48 6.57 -24.71
C ARG A 72 6.85 5.10 -24.91
N CYS A 73 7.13 4.41 -23.81
CA CYS A 73 7.61 3.02 -23.82
C CYS A 73 6.74 2.14 -22.93
N ALA A 74 6.64 0.86 -23.29
CA ALA A 74 6.01 -0.17 -22.48
C ALA A 74 7.07 -1.14 -21.95
N ASP A 75 7.10 -1.35 -20.63
CA ASP A 75 7.87 -2.41 -20.00
C ASP A 75 7.06 -3.70 -19.98
N ILE A 76 7.66 -4.78 -20.46
CA ILE A 76 7.07 -6.11 -20.53
C ILE A 76 7.94 -7.09 -19.74
N VAL A 77 7.38 -7.65 -18.68
CA VAL A 77 7.97 -8.79 -17.97
C VAL A 77 7.42 -10.08 -18.58
N TRP A 78 8.30 -10.98 -18.99
CA TRP A 78 7.92 -12.24 -19.63
C TRP A 78 8.87 -13.37 -19.24
N THR A 79 8.35 -14.60 -19.30
CA THR A 79 9.08 -15.81 -18.93
C THR A 79 9.03 -16.85 -20.03
N SER A 80 9.99 -17.77 -20.08
CA SER A 80 10.01 -18.89 -21.02
C SER A 80 10.59 -20.15 -20.40
N GLY A 81 10.35 -21.30 -21.05
CA GLY A 81 10.84 -22.60 -20.59
C GLY A 81 10.33 -22.98 -19.21
N ASN A 82 9.02 -22.79 -18.96
CA ASN A 82 8.38 -22.95 -17.65
C ASN A 82 9.06 -22.09 -16.58
N GLU A 83 9.06 -20.75 -16.75
CA GLU A 83 9.62 -19.81 -15.77
C GLU A 83 11.14 -19.87 -15.54
N ARG A 84 11.87 -20.77 -16.22
CA ARG A 84 13.35 -20.90 -16.09
C ARG A 84 14.11 -19.68 -16.60
N THR A 85 13.55 -18.99 -17.59
CA THR A 85 14.07 -17.70 -18.05
C THR A 85 13.08 -16.62 -17.68
N LEU A 86 13.59 -15.55 -17.06
CA LEU A 86 12.85 -14.34 -16.74
C LEU A 86 13.54 -13.15 -17.42
N CYS A 87 12.77 -12.37 -18.16
CA CYS A 87 13.23 -11.18 -18.85
C CYS A 87 12.27 -10.01 -18.63
N GLN A 88 12.83 -8.80 -18.67
CA GLN A 88 12.10 -7.56 -18.91
C GLN A 88 12.55 -6.98 -20.24
N SER A 89 11.61 -6.63 -21.10
CA SER A 89 11.83 -5.95 -22.37
C SER A 89 11.13 -4.59 -22.36
N THR A 90 11.82 -3.52 -22.74
CA THR A 90 11.22 -2.21 -22.94
C THR A 90 10.96 -2.01 -24.43
N ILE A 91 9.71 -1.80 -24.80
CA ILE A 91 9.25 -1.57 -26.17
C ILE A 91 8.92 -0.09 -26.36
N SER A 92 9.59 0.57 -27.30
CA SER A 92 9.23 1.92 -27.72
C SER A 92 7.94 1.87 -28.55
N LEU A 93 6.90 2.58 -28.10
CA LEU A 93 5.62 2.72 -28.81
C LEU A 93 5.69 3.78 -29.91
N ASP A 94 6.79 4.55 -29.97
CA ASP A 94 7.01 5.55 -31.01
C ASP A 94 7.79 4.97 -32.19
N SER A 95 8.83 4.17 -31.92
CA SER A 95 9.70 3.57 -32.95
C SER A 95 9.38 2.12 -33.27
N PHE A 96 8.48 1.48 -32.51
CA PHE A 96 8.11 0.07 -32.65
C PHE A 96 9.32 -0.88 -32.59
N THR A 97 10.20 -0.66 -31.61
CA THR A 97 11.41 -1.46 -31.39
C THR A 97 11.60 -1.81 -29.93
N GLU A 98 12.26 -2.95 -29.65
CA GLU A 98 12.78 -3.26 -28.32
C GLU A 98 14.05 -2.42 -28.09
N VAL A 99 14.00 -1.50 -27.13
CA VAL A 99 15.07 -0.55 -26.83
C VAL A 99 15.95 -0.99 -25.66
N VAL A 100 15.40 -1.81 -24.75
CA VAL A 100 16.12 -2.39 -23.62
C VAL A 100 15.66 -3.83 -23.43
N ARG A 101 16.59 -4.72 -23.09
CA ARG A 101 16.30 -6.07 -22.59
C ARG A 101 17.18 -6.36 -21.39
N ILE A 102 16.56 -6.74 -20.29
CA ILE A 102 17.21 -7.17 -19.05
C ILE A 102 16.81 -8.62 -18.82
N GLN A 103 17.79 -9.52 -18.71
CA GLN A 103 17.56 -10.88 -18.27
C GLN A 103 17.87 -10.98 -16.77
N ALA A 104 17.00 -11.60 -16.01
CA ALA A 104 17.21 -11.80 -14.58
C ALA A 104 18.41 -12.74 -14.34
N ALA A 105 19.13 -12.50 -13.24
CA ALA A 105 20.24 -13.34 -12.82
C ALA A 105 19.75 -14.72 -12.31
N PRO A 106 20.60 -15.75 -12.27
CA PRO A 106 20.26 -17.03 -11.63
C PRO A 106 19.72 -16.83 -10.21
N GLY A 107 18.69 -17.59 -9.84
CA GLY A 107 18.00 -17.48 -8.55
C GLY A 107 17.00 -16.32 -8.42
N GLN A 108 16.80 -15.52 -9.47
CA GLN A 108 15.74 -14.50 -9.51
C GLN A 108 14.49 -15.05 -10.20
N HIS A 109 13.35 -14.93 -9.55
CA HIS A 109 12.08 -15.47 -10.04
C HIS A 109 11.06 -14.37 -10.30
N SER A 110 10.14 -14.67 -11.21
CA SER A 110 9.07 -13.76 -11.58
C SER A 110 8.03 -13.64 -10.45
N SER A 111 7.30 -12.53 -10.44
CA SER A 111 6.10 -12.40 -9.62
C SER A 111 5.06 -13.46 -10.00
N LEU A 112 4.11 -13.69 -9.11
CA LEU A 112 2.94 -14.51 -9.35
C LEU A 112 1.92 -13.68 -10.14
N ASP A 113 1.33 -14.28 -11.18
CA ASP A 113 0.22 -13.67 -11.92
C ASP A 113 -1.09 -14.43 -11.64
N ARG A 114 -2.23 -13.78 -11.90
CA ARG A 114 -3.56 -14.32 -11.53
C ARG A 114 -3.85 -15.66 -12.21
N ASP A 115 -3.41 -15.84 -13.44
CA ASP A 115 -3.67 -17.07 -14.19
C ASP A 115 -2.75 -18.21 -13.70
N GLU A 116 -1.49 -17.91 -13.37
CA GLU A 116 -0.54 -18.83 -12.75
C GLU A 116 -1.10 -19.34 -11.40
N MET A 117 -1.61 -18.45 -10.56
CA MET A 117 -2.17 -18.79 -9.26
C MET A 117 -3.40 -19.70 -9.37
N ARG A 118 -4.34 -19.36 -10.25
CA ARG A 118 -5.56 -20.16 -10.47
C ARG A 118 -5.26 -21.53 -11.08
N LYS A 119 -4.28 -21.62 -11.97
CA LYS A 119 -3.85 -22.89 -12.57
C LYS A 119 -3.14 -23.75 -11.53
N SER A 120 -2.26 -23.15 -10.74
CA SER A 120 -1.53 -23.83 -9.65
C SER A 120 -2.49 -24.40 -8.60
N ALA A 121 -3.49 -23.63 -8.16
CA ALA A 121 -4.46 -24.09 -7.16
C ALA A 121 -5.27 -25.30 -7.68
N ARG A 122 -5.76 -25.23 -8.93
CA ARG A 122 -6.44 -26.36 -9.57
C ARG A 122 -5.54 -27.58 -9.68
N LYS A 123 -4.31 -27.39 -10.14
CA LYS A 123 -3.32 -28.47 -10.28
C LYS A 123 -3.04 -29.16 -8.95
N ILE A 124 -2.83 -28.39 -7.88
CA ILE A 124 -2.63 -28.91 -6.53
C ILE A 124 -3.85 -29.72 -6.08
N LEU A 125 -5.05 -29.18 -6.22
CA LEU A 125 -6.29 -29.86 -5.80
C LEU A 125 -6.59 -31.10 -6.66
N ASP A 126 -6.13 -31.12 -7.92
CA ASP A 126 -6.37 -32.23 -8.84
C ASP A 126 -5.33 -33.35 -8.77
N ASP A 127 -4.17 -33.08 -8.16
CA ASP A 127 -3.06 -34.02 -8.05
C ASP A 127 -3.43 -35.29 -7.25
N VAL A 128 -2.96 -36.44 -7.73
CA VAL A 128 -3.31 -37.75 -7.16
C VAL A 128 -2.75 -37.92 -5.74
N ILE A 129 -1.54 -37.45 -5.49
CA ILE A 129 -0.89 -37.57 -4.17
C ILE A 129 -1.61 -36.67 -3.17
N VAL A 130 -1.99 -35.46 -3.58
CA VAL A 130 -2.75 -34.52 -2.75
C VAL A 130 -4.13 -35.08 -2.43
N LYS A 131 -4.87 -35.59 -3.43
CA LYS A 131 -6.19 -36.21 -3.23
C LYS A 131 -6.12 -37.40 -2.28
N GLU A 132 -5.09 -38.24 -2.39
CA GLU A 132 -4.92 -39.38 -1.50
C GLU A 132 -4.60 -38.94 -0.06
N ALA A 133 -3.75 -37.92 0.11
CA ALA A 133 -3.48 -37.34 1.42
C ALA A 133 -4.73 -36.72 2.06
N ILE A 134 -5.60 -36.07 1.28
CA ILE A 134 -6.89 -35.52 1.76
C ILE A 134 -7.82 -36.64 2.25
N LYS A 135 -7.93 -37.76 1.50
CA LYS A 135 -8.77 -38.90 1.90
C LYS A 135 -8.38 -39.47 3.26
N ASN A 136 -7.07 -39.49 3.56
CA ASN A 136 -6.54 -39.98 4.82
C ASN A 136 -6.86 -39.09 6.03
N LEU A 137 -7.44 -37.89 5.83
CA LEU A 137 -7.85 -36.99 6.91
C LEU A 137 -9.27 -37.24 7.42
N ASN A 138 -10.02 -38.18 6.83
CA ASN A 138 -11.40 -38.51 7.19
C ASN A 138 -12.32 -37.27 7.28
N LEU A 139 -12.18 -36.34 6.32
CA LEU A 139 -12.99 -35.12 6.32
C LEU A 139 -14.48 -35.45 6.07
N PRO A 140 -15.43 -34.67 6.64
CA PRO A 140 -16.86 -34.85 6.35
C PRO A 140 -17.14 -34.76 4.84
N GLU A 141 -18.00 -35.64 4.31
CA GLU A 141 -18.30 -35.73 2.87
C GLU A 141 -18.79 -34.41 2.25
N SER A 142 -19.44 -33.56 3.04
CA SER A 142 -19.97 -32.26 2.63
C SER A 142 -18.92 -31.13 2.61
N CYS A 143 -17.69 -31.39 3.05
CA CYS A 143 -16.61 -30.41 3.00
C CYS A 143 -16.08 -30.22 1.58
N VAL A 144 -15.72 -28.97 1.25
CA VAL A 144 -15.03 -28.67 -0.01
C VAL A 144 -13.64 -28.12 0.30
N VAL A 145 -12.60 -28.88 -0.06
CA VAL A 145 -11.20 -28.44 0.12
C VAL A 145 -10.90 -27.29 -0.83
N GLN A 146 -10.15 -26.31 -0.32
CA GLN A 146 -9.68 -25.13 -1.03
C GLN A 146 -8.15 -25.02 -0.88
N CYS A 147 -7.52 -24.31 -1.80
CA CYS A 147 -6.08 -24.11 -1.83
C CYS A 147 -5.79 -22.63 -2.09
N ASP A 148 -5.21 -21.97 -1.09
CA ASP A 148 -4.60 -20.67 -1.28
C ASP A 148 -3.14 -20.89 -1.67
N CYS A 149 -2.84 -20.68 -2.95
CA CYS A 149 -1.47 -20.64 -3.42
C CYS A 149 -0.75 -19.44 -2.78
N TRP A 150 0.48 -19.67 -2.34
CA TRP A 150 1.36 -18.65 -1.77
C TRP A 150 2.71 -18.66 -2.48
N PRO A 151 3.40 -17.50 -2.57
CA PRO A 151 4.81 -17.50 -2.91
C PRO A 151 5.55 -18.38 -1.91
N TYR A 152 6.53 -19.14 -2.40
CA TYR A 152 7.29 -20.06 -1.55
C TYR A 152 8.14 -19.33 -0.50
N GLY A 153 8.45 -18.06 -0.72
CA GLY A 153 9.41 -17.31 0.09
C GLY A 153 10.81 -17.86 -0.11
N ALA A 154 11.67 -17.78 0.89
CA ALA A 154 12.97 -18.44 0.84
C ALA A 154 13.33 -18.99 2.21
N ASP A 155 14.09 -20.08 2.19
CA ASP A 155 14.60 -20.77 3.36
C ASP A 155 16.10 -20.53 3.51
N ARG A 156 16.67 -20.84 4.68
CA ARG A 156 18.13 -20.86 4.89
C ARG A 156 18.85 -21.83 3.96
N ASP A 157 18.14 -22.86 3.49
CA ASP A 157 18.65 -23.91 2.61
C ASP A 157 18.38 -23.59 1.12
N SER A 158 17.70 -22.47 0.83
CA SER A 158 17.52 -21.98 -0.54
C SER A 158 18.83 -21.46 -1.13
N THR A 159 19.04 -21.75 -2.40
CA THR A 159 20.22 -21.41 -3.20
C THR A 159 19.80 -20.83 -4.55
N LEU A 160 20.75 -20.33 -5.35
CA LEU A 160 20.46 -19.83 -6.70
C LEU A 160 19.92 -20.91 -7.66
N GLU A 161 20.13 -22.19 -7.33
CA GLU A 161 19.63 -23.34 -8.10
C GLU A 161 18.26 -23.82 -7.61
N THR A 162 17.71 -23.20 -6.56
CA THR A 162 16.37 -23.55 -6.06
C THR A 162 15.35 -23.21 -7.14
N HIS A 163 14.51 -24.18 -7.51
CA HIS A 163 13.47 -23.96 -8.51
C HIS A 163 12.44 -22.93 -8.03
N LYS A 164 11.67 -22.38 -8.96
CA LYS A 164 10.47 -21.61 -8.61
C LYS A 164 9.42 -22.57 -8.03
N TYR A 165 9.00 -22.32 -6.79
CA TYR A 165 8.01 -23.10 -6.08
C TYR A 165 6.78 -22.25 -5.73
N ILE A 166 5.64 -22.92 -5.61
CA ILE A 166 4.42 -22.40 -5.00
C ILE A 166 4.04 -23.35 -3.86
N GLN A 167 3.78 -22.80 -2.67
CA GLN A 167 3.24 -23.59 -1.56
C GLN A 167 1.71 -23.46 -1.53
N GLY A 168 1.00 -24.57 -1.39
CA GLY A 168 -0.46 -24.61 -1.31
C GLY A 168 -0.93 -24.69 0.14
N LEU A 169 -1.45 -23.60 0.69
CA LEU A 169 -2.09 -23.63 2.00
C LEU A 169 -3.51 -24.17 1.83
N LEU A 170 -3.75 -25.34 2.41
CA LEU A 170 -5.03 -26.04 2.24
C LEU A 170 -6.00 -25.73 3.38
N TYR A 171 -7.24 -25.49 3.01
CA TYR A 171 -8.36 -25.22 3.91
C TYR A 171 -9.59 -26.00 3.47
N ALA A 172 -10.67 -25.96 4.26
CA ALA A 172 -11.95 -26.53 3.89
C ALA A 172 -13.11 -25.55 4.12
N ARG A 173 -14.06 -25.50 3.19
CA ARG A 173 -15.40 -24.95 3.47
C ARG A 173 -16.23 -26.03 4.14
N ALA A 174 -16.48 -25.87 5.44
CA ALA A 174 -17.05 -26.89 6.30
C ALA A 174 -18.06 -26.30 7.31
N PRO A 175 -18.99 -27.11 7.85
CA PRO A 175 -19.23 -28.52 7.54
C PRO A 175 -19.96 -28.74 6.21
N ASN A 176 -20.66 -27.74 5.68
CA ASN A 176 -21.64 -27.93 4.59
C ASN A 176 -21.16 -27.49 3.19
N GLY A 177 -19.90 -27.06 3.04
CA GLY A 177 -19.35 -26.71 1.72
C GLY A 177 -19.92 -25.43 1.09
N HIS A 178 -20.65 -24.60 1.84
CA HIS A 178 -21.27 -23.38 1.32
C HIS A 178 -20.20 -22.47 0.65
N PRO A 179 -20.44 -21.89 -0.55
CA PRO A 179 -19.43 -21.13 -1.29
C PRO A 179 -18.82 -19.96 -0.50
N GLU A 180 -19.65 -19.23 0.25
CA GLU A 180 -19.25 -18.09 1.09
C GLU A 180 -18.79 -18.50 2.51
N SER A 181 -18.61 -19.79 2.78
CA SER A 181 -18.14 -20.25 4.09
C SER A 181 -16.67 -19.87 4.29
N ASN A 182 -16.36 -19.39 5.49
CA ASN A 182 -15.02 -19.01 5.90
C ASN A 182 -14.08 -20.22 5.98
N GLN A 183 -13.37 -20.49 4.88
CA GLN A 183 -12.41 -21.59 4.80
C GLN A 183 -11.29 -21.49 5.87
N TYR A 184 -10.93 -20.27 6.29
CA TYR A 184 -9.88 -20.03 7.28
C TYR A 184 -10.23 -20.53 8.69
N SER A 185 -11.49 -20.93 8.91
CA SER A 185 -11.91 -21.63 10.14
C SER A 185 -11.53 -23.12 10.16
N PHE A 186 -11.11 -23.68 9.03
CA PHE A 186 -10.82 -25.11 8.87
C PHE A 186 -9.52 -25.35 8.08
N PRO A 187 -8.36 -24.96 8.64
CA PRO A 187 -7.04 -25.25 8.06
C PRO A 187 -6.72 -26.75 8.08
N LEU A 188 -6.04 -27.25 7.04
CA LEU A 188 -5.60 -28.64 6.93
C LEU A 188 -4.13 -28.83 7.38
N PRO A 189 -3.71 -30.02 7.81
CA PRO A 189 -2.43 -30.25 8.50
C PRO A 189 -1.22 -30.46 7.56
N PHE A 190 -1.34 -30.17 6.26
CA PHE A 190 -0.23 -30.28 5.31
C PHE A 190 -0.34 -29.26 4.18
N SER A 191 0.80 -28.95 3.55
CA SER A 191 0.94 -28.01 2.43
C SER A 191 1.66 -28.69 1.26
N PRO A 192 1.00 -28.88 0.09
CA PRO A 192 1.67 -29.32 -1.13
C PRO A 192 2.65 -28.26 -1.64
N VAL A 193 3.78 -28.69 -2.21
CA VAL A 193 4.72 -27.81 -2.90
C VAL A 193 4.73 -28.15 -4.39
N LEU A 194 4.29 -27.18 -5.20
CA LEU A 194 4.32 -27.23 -6.65
C LEU A 194 5.65 -26.67 -7.15
N ASP A 195 6.38 -27.47 -7.92
CA ASP A 195 7.51 -27.01 -8.72
C ASP A 195 6.99 -26.45 -10.04
N VAL A 196 7.23 -25.16 -10.27
CA VAL A 196 6.74 -24.46 -11.46
C VAL A 196 7.60 -24.78 -12.68
N PHE A 197 8.88 -25.11 -12.49
CA PHE A 197 9.78 -25.45 -13.60
C PHE A 197 9.44 -26.83 -14.17
N GLU A 198 9.17 -27.78 -13.29
CA GLU A 198 8.82 -29.15 -13.64
C GLU A 198 7.31 -29.37 -13.83
N ASP A 199 6.50 -28.38 -13.42
CA ASP A 199 5.04 -28.43 -13.45
C ASP A 199 4.50 -29.70 -12.75
N GLN A 200 4.91 -29.94 -11.49
CA GLN A 200 4.48 -31.11 -10.70
C GLN A 200 4.56 -30.87 -9.19
N ILE A 201 3.76 -31.61 -8.42
CA ILE A 201 3.86 -31.64 -6.96
C ILE A 201 5.11 -32.43 -6.57
N VAL A 202 6.07 -31.78 -5.93
CA VAL A 202 7.36 -32.41 -5.57
C VAL A 202 7.38 -32.98 -4.16
N ARG A 203 6.52 -32.49 -3.28
CA ARG A 203 6.36 -33.00 -1.90
C ARG A 203 5.10 -32.48 -1.23
N LEU A 204 4.69 -33.18 -0.17
CA LEU A 204 3.73 -32.70 0.81
C LEU A 204 4.50 -32.38 2.10
N GLU A 205 4.41 -31.15 2.57
CA GLU A 205 5.05 -30.72 3.81
C GLU A 205 4.03 -30.77 4.96
N PRO A 206 4.31 -31.47 6.06
CA PRO A 206 3.43 -31.42 7.22
C PRO A 206 3.44 -30.03 7.85
N LEU A 207 2.27 -29.56 8.26
CA LEU A 207 2.12 -28.33 9.03
C LEU A 207 2.10 -28.69 10.52
N ALA A 208 2.85 -27.96 11.35
CA ALA A 208 2.85 -28.20 12.78
C ALA A 208 1.54 -27.70 13.42
N SER A 209 0.75 -28.62 13.99
CA SER A 209 -0.51 -28.31 14.69
C SER A 209 -0.40 -28.38 16.22
N GLY A 210 0.71 -28.87 16.77
CA GLY A 210 0.93 -28.95 18.21
C GLY A 210 1.01 -27.60 18.92
N GLY A 211 1.05 -27.65 20.25
CA GLY A 211 1.18 -26.47 21.10
C GLY A 211 2.61 -26.18 21.55
N LYS A 212 2.75 -25.22 22.47
CA LYS A 212 4.02 -24.85 23.12
C LYS A 212 4.77 -26.04 23.71
N GLU A 213 4.04 -27.02 24.24
CA GLU A 213 4.60 -28.24 24.85
C GLU A 213 5.17 -29.22 23.81
N ASP A 214 4.76 -29.11 22.56
CA ASP A 214 5.19 -29.98 21.46
C ASP A 214 6.42 -29.41 20.73
N GLY A 215 6.72 -28.12 20.92
CA GLY A 215 7.86 -27.44 20.34
C GLY A 215 7.81 -27.41 18.81
N LEU A 216 8.84 -27.97 18.16
CA LEU A 216 8.97 -28.04 16.70
C LEU A 216 8.53 -29.39 16.10
N LYS A 217 7.83 -30.23 16.87
CA LYS A 217 7.38 -31.54 16.39
C LYS A 217 6.27 -31.41 15.33
N TYR A 218 6.26 -32.35 14.40
CA TYR A 218 5.23 -32.52 13.37
C TYR A 218 4.35 -33.73 13.69
N HIS A 219 3.26 -33.89 12.94
CA HIS A 219 2.37 -35.05 13.02
C HIS A 219 1.79 -35.29 14.43
N THR A 220 1.44 -34.22 15.13
CA THR A 220 0.79 -34.27 16.45
C THR A 220 -0.73 -34.35 16.35
N ALA A 221 -1.30 -33.95 15.20
CA ALA A 221 -2.73 -34.07 14.93
C ALA A 221 -3.23 -35.52 15.03
N GLY A 222 -4.46 -35.67 15.53
CA GLY A 222 -5.17 -36.95 15.54
C GLY A 222 -5.68 -37.37 14.15
N GLU A 223 -6.38 -38.51 14.09
CA GLU A 223 -6.93 -39.08 12.84
C GLU A 223 -7.99 -38.20 12.16
N GLU A 224 -8.69 -37.36 12.93
CA GLU A 224 -9.69 -36.40 12.44
C GLU A 224 -9.27 -34.97 12.80
N PRO A 225 -8.30 -34.38 12.08
CA PRO A 225 -7.62 -33.14 12.47
C PRO A 225 -8.54 -31.92 12.58
N MET A 226 -9.72 -31.93 11.94
CA MET A 226 -10.67 -30.82 11.98
C MET A 226 -11.89 -31.07 12.86
N ALA A 227 -12.00 -32.22 13.54
CA ALA A 227 -13.22 -32.57 14.28
C ALA A 227 -13.55 -31.57 15.42
N HIS A 228 -12.54 -30.88 15.95
CA HIS A 228 -12.69 -29.85 16.97
C HIS A 228 -12.78 -28.42 16.43
N CYS A 229 -12.63 -28.21 15.12
CA CYS A 229 -12.73 -26.89 14.51
C CYS A 229 -14.17 -26.37 14.58
N ALA A 230 -14.33 -25.08 14.89
CA ALA A 230 -15.64 -24.45 14.96
C ALA A 230 -15.89 -23.56 13.74
N LYS A 231 -17.13 -23.59 13.21
CA LYS A 231 -17.57 -22.62 12.19
C LYS A 231 -17.50 -21.20 12.76
N ASN A 232 -16.85 -20.30 12.04
CA ASN A 232 -16.90 -18.86 12.31
C ASN A 232 -17.11 -18.15 10.98
N GLU A 233 -18.37 -17.87 10.69
CA GLU A 233 -18.77 -17.26 9.44
C GLU A 233 -18.75 -15.74 9.57
N TYR A 234 -18.49 -15.03 8.48
CA TYR A 234 -18.61 -13.55 8.39
C TYR A 234 -19.72 -13.14 7.42
N TYR A 235 -20.04 -13.99 6.44
CA TYR A 235 -21.04 -13.68 5.42
C TYR A 235 -22.44 -13.51 6.04
N PRO A 236 -23.18 -12.42 5.74
CA PRO A 236 -24.48 -12.14 6.37
C PRO A 236 -25.49 -13.28 6.27
N GLY A 237 -25.50 -14.02 5.15
CA GLY A 237 -26.40 -15.16 4.94
C GLY A 237 -26.09 -16.40 5.81
N LEU A 238 -24.94 -16.41 6.50
CA LEU A 238 -24.50 -17.51 7.36
C LEU A 238 -24.47 -17.13 8.85
N GLN A 239 -24.79 -15.87 9.20
CA GLN A 239 -24.87 -15.41 10.59
C GLN A 239 -26.11 -15.95 11.29
N SER A 240 -25.95 -16.37 12.56
CA SER A 240 -27.07 -16.72 13.44
C SER A 240 -27.64 -15.52 14.19
N SER A 241 -26.82 -14.48 14.41
CA SER A 241 -27.24 -13.26 15.10
C SER A 241 -28.00 -12.31 14.17
N LYS A 242 -29.03 -11.66 14.72
CA LYS A 242 -29.75 -10.58 14.01
C LYS A 242 -28.83 -9.38 13.82
N THR A 243 -28.80 -8.82 12.61
CA THR A 243 -28.18 -7.51 12.35
C THR A 243 -28.84 -6.43 13.22
N ARG A 244 -28.03 -5.47 13.70
CA ARG A 244 -28.50 -4.30 14.44
C ARG A 244 -29.52 -3.52 13.60
N ASP A 245 -30.65 -3.15 14.20
CA ASP A 245 -31.74 -2.42 13.56
C ASP A 245 -31.85 -0.95 14.03
N ASP A 246 -30.92 -0.50 14.88
CA ASP A 246 -30.84 0.85 15.44
C ASP A 246 -29.89 1.79 14.69
N VAL A 247 -29.19 1.29 13.65
CA VAL A 247 -28.30 2.09 12.80
C VAL A 247 -29.13 2.91 11.81
N LYS A 248 -29.19 4.24 12.03
CA LYS A 248 -29.87 5.17 11.14
C LYS A 248 -28.97 5.54 9.95
N PRO A 249 -29.52 5.75 8.74
CA PRO A 249 -28.74 6.19 7.59
C PRO A 249 -27.99 7.50 7.84
N LEU A 250 -26.76 7.57 7.35
CA LEU A 250 -25.94 8.79 7.29
C LEU A 250 -25.63 9.07 5.82
N HIS A 251 -26.23 10.12 5.27
CA HIS A 251 -26.02 10.51 3.86
C HIS A 251 -24.93 11.58 3.77
N VAL A 252 -24.07 11.45 2.76
CA VAL A 252 -23.07 12.45 2.37
C VAL A 252 -23.46 12.97 0.99
N GLU A 253 -23.87 14.23 0.92
CA GLU A 253 -24.45 14.81 -0.29
C GLU A 253 -23.67 16.08 -0.71
N GLN A 254 -23.38 16.20 -2.01
CA GLN A 254 -22.85 17.41 -2.65
C GLN A 254 -23.86 17.91 -3.69
N PRO A 255 -24.85 18.73 -3.28
CA PRO A 255 -25.98 19.11 -4.14
C PRO A 255 -25.56 19.94 -5.37
N GLU A 256 -24.39 20.56 -5.33
CA GLU A 256 -23.81 21.37 -6.40
C GLU A 256 -22.66 20.65 -7.14
N GLY A 257 -22.48 19.34 -6.88
CA GLY A 257 -21.38 18.55 -7.41
C GLY A 257 -20.07 18.71 -6.60
N PRO A 258 -19.00 17.99 -7.01
CA PRO A 258 -17.71 18.08 -6.36
C PRO A 258 -16.97 19.37 -6.72
N SER A 259 -16.07 19.81 -5.84
CA SER A 259 -15.22 20.99 -6.02
C SER A 259 -13.95 20.71 -6.82
N PHE A 260 -13.68 19.45 -7.17
CA PHE A 260 -12.56 19.08 -8.02
C PHE A 260 -12.97 19.02 -9.49
N THR A 261 -12.03 19.31 -10.37
CA THR A 261 -12.18 19.14 -11.82
C THR A 261 -11.12 18.19 -12.35
N ILE A 262 -11.39 17.60 -13.51
CA ILE A 262 -10.50 16.65 -14.16
C ILE A 262 -10.35 17.05 -15.62
N THR A 263 -9.10 17.23 -16.05
CA THR A 263 -8.73 17.48 -17.43
C THR A 263 -7.83 16.37 -17.93
N ASP A 264 -7.78 16.16 -19.24
CA ASP A 264 -6.82 15.23 -19.87
C ASP A 264 -6.83 13.82 -19.23
N THR A 265 -8.04 13.33 -18.92
CA THR A 265 -8.40 12.05 -18.25
C THR A 265 -7.87 11.81 -16.83
N ASN A 266 -6.68 12.32 -16.47
CA ASN A 266 -6.03 12.01 -15.19
C ASN A 266 -5.37 13.21 -14.47
N CYS A 267 -5.58 14.45 -14.93
CA CYS A 267 -5.11 15.65 -14.24
C CYS A 267 -6.22 16.23 -13.36
N VAL A 268 -6.06 16.16 -12.04
CA VAL A 268 -7.01 16.64 -11.04
C VAL A 268 -6.63 18.02 -10.55
N SER A 269 -7.59 18.94 -10.50
CA SER A 269 -7.45 20.26 -9.89
C SER A 269 -8.46 20.45 -8.77
N TRP A 270 -8.03 20.89 -7.59
CA TRP A 270 -8.90 21.04 -6.42
C TRP A 270 -8.27 21.98 -5.39
N GLN A 271 -8.97 23.04 -4.97
CA GLN A 271 -8.54 23.89 -3.84
C GLN A 271 -7.04 24.26 -3.88
N LYS A 272 -6.59 24.81 -5.03
CA LYS A 272 -5.20 25.15 -5.39
C LYS A 272 -4.27 23.97 -5.70
N TRP A 273 -4.63 22.73 -5.37
CA TRP A 273 -3.89 21.55 -5.80
C TRP A 273 -4.05 21.27 -7.29
N ARG A 274 -2.97 20.80 -7.90
CA ARG A 274 -2.94 20.15 -9.21
C ARG A 274 -2.13 18.86 -9.10
N ILE A 275 -2.72 17.74 -9.51
CA ILE A 275 -2.16 16.39 -9.29
C ILE A 275 -2.45 15.52 -10.52
N ARG A 276 -1.47 14.75 -10.99
CA ARG A 276 -1.68 13.72 -12.02
C ARG A 276 -1.78 12.33 -11.40
N VAL A 277 -2.82 11.59 -11.79
CA VAL A 277 -3.10 10.24 -11.28
C VAL A 277 -2.54 9.20 -12.25
N GLY A 278 -1.69 8.30 -11.75
CA GLY A 278 -1.17 7.15 -12.48
C GLY A 278 -1.66 5.83 -11.91
N PHE A 279 -1.58 4.77 -12.71
CA PHE A 279 -1.86 3.40 -12.31
C PHE A 279 -0.89 2.42 -12.99
N ASN A 280 -0.30 1.50 -12.22
CA ASN A 280 0.51 0.41 -12.75
C ASN A 280 0.25 -0.91 -12.01
N TYR A 281 0.71 -2.03 -12.57
CA TYR A 281 0.44 -3.37 -12.02
C TYR A 281 1.03 -3.59 -10.61
N ARG A 282 2.16 -2.95 -10.29
CA ARG A 282 2.96 -3.21 -9.09
C ARG A 282 2.54 -2.36 -7.89
N GLU A 283 2.52 -1.03 -8.05
CA GLU A 283 2.19 -0.07 -6.98
C GLU A 283 0.70 0.24 -6.93
N GLY A 284 -0.05 -0.07 -7.98
CA GLY A 284 -1.43 0.40 -8.14
C GLY A 284 -1.44 1.92 -8.32
N LEU A 285 -2.05 2.64 -7.38
CA LEU A 285 -2.18 4.10 -7.39
C LEU A 285 -0.82 4.80 -7.23
N THR A 286 -0.49 5.69 -8.18
CA THR A 286 0.65 6.61 -8.09
C THR A 286 0.20 8.05 -8.34
N LEU A 287 0.84 9.02 -7.70
CA LEU A 287 0.53 10.44 -7.86
C LEU A 287 1.76 11.19 -8.35
N HIS A 288 1.57 12.08 -9.33
CA HIS A 288 2.66 12.74 -10.06
C HIS A 288 2.41 14.24 -10.21
N ASP A 289 3.50 14.99 -10.43
CA ASP A 289 3.49 16.43 -10.73
C ASP A 289 2.54 17.24 -9.81
N ILE A 290 2.75 17.06 -8.50
CA ILE A 290 1.93 17.65 -7.45
C ILE A 290 2.37 19.10 -7.25
N ARG A 291 1.43 20.01 -7.47
CA ARG A 291 1.63 21.45 -7.31
C ARG A 291 0.53 22.07 -6.46
N TYR A 292 0.86 23.15 -5.76
CA TYR A 292 -0.11 23.96 -5.01
C TYR A 292 0.03 25.42 -5.42
N ASP A 293 -1.03 25.97 -6.03
CA ASP A 293 -1.06 27.34 -6.55
C ASP A 293 0.10 27.61 -7.52
N GLY A 294 0.36 26.66 -8.41
CA GLY A 294 1.46 26.69 -9.38
C GLY A 294 2.85 26.34 -8.82
N ARG A 295 3.04 26.37 -7.50
CA ARG A 295 4.33 26.01 -6.88
C ARG A 295 4.55 24.49 -6.89
N PRO A 296 5.70 24.01 -7.36
CA PRO A 296 5.99 22.58 -7.39
C PRO A 296 6.26 22.06 -5.97
N MET A 297 5.79 20.84 -5.70
CA MET A 297 5.93 20.22 -4.37
C MET A 297 6.53 18.82 -4.43
N PHE A 298 5.90 17.91 -5.17
CA PHE A 298 6.35 16.52 -5.27
C PHE A 298 6.27 16.08 -6.72
N TYR A 299 7.36 15.49 -7.21
CA TYR A 299 7.40 14.89 -8.53
C TYR A 299 6.58 13.60 -8.57
N ARG A 300 6.73 12.74 -7.55
CA ARG A 300 6.09 11.43 -7.47
C ARG A 300 5.87 10.95 -6.03
N LEU A 301 4.69 10.39 -5.75
CA LEU A 301 4.33 9.74 -4.48
C LEU A 301 3.74 8.35 -4.74
N SER A 302 4.19 7.33 -4.00
CA SER A 302 3.66 5.95 -4.08
C SER A 302 3.99 5.10 -2.84
N ILE A 303 3.30 3.96 -2.70
CA ILE A 303 3.82 2.83 -1.90
C ILE A 303 4.68 1.98 -2.82
N SER A 304 5.94 1.82 -2.46
CA SER A 304 6.95 1.13 -3.27
C SER A 304 6.98 -0.37 -3.02
N GLU A 305 6.83 -0.79 -1.77
CA GLU A 305 6.83 -2.20 -1.38
C GLU A 305 6.08 -2.40 -0.06
N MET A 306 5.70 -3.64 0.21
CA MET A 306 5.28 -4.09 1.54
C MET A 306 5.76 -5.52 1.76
N THR A 307 6.27 -5.83 2.96
CA THR A 307 6.58 -7.21 3.37
C THR A 307 5.75 -7.64 4.57
N VAL A 308 5.33 -8.92 4.57
CA VAL A 308 4.51 -9.52 5.65
C VAL A 308 5.19 -10.76 6.26
N PRO A 309 6.26 -10.60 7.07
CA PRO A 309 6.95 -11.72 7.70
C PRO A 309 6.17 -12.29 8.89
N TYR A 310 5.98 -13.60 8.90
CA TYR A 310 5.39 -14.35 10.01
C TYR A 310 6.45 -14.83 11.02
N GLY A 311 6.06 -14.87 12.29
CA GLY A 311 6.93 -15.17 13.43
C GLY A 311 6.84 -16.60 13.96
N ASP A 312 6.12 -17.52 13.30
CA ASP A 312 6.10 -18.92 13.70
C ASP A 312 7.34 -19.66 13.16
N PRO A 313 8.24 -20.16 14.03
CA PRO A 313 9.49 -20.77 13.60
C PRO A 313 9.30 -22.19 13.03
N ARG A 314 8.13 -22.79 13.17
CA ARG A 314 7.88 -24.18 12.73
C ARG A 314 7.82 -24.22 11.21
N SER A 315 8.28 -25.32 10.60
CA SER A 315 8.17 -25.48 9.15
C SER A 315 6.73 -25.77 8.74
N PRO A 316 6.29 -25.32 7.56
CA PRO A 316 6.93 -24.36 6.64
C PRO A 316 6.60 -22.89 6.95
N PHE A 317 5.95 -22.59 8.09
CA PHE A 317 5.45 -21.24 8.40
C PHE A 317 6.52 -20.16 8.42
N HIS A 318 7.76 -20.49 8.80
CA HIS A 318 8.89 -19.55 8.78
C HIS A 318 9.20 -18.97 7.40
N ARG A 319 8.73 -19.59 6.31
CA ARG A 319 8.85 -19.08 4.94
C ARG A 319 7.75 -18.10 4.55
N LYS A 320 6.68 -17.98 5.35
CA LYS A 320 5.61 -17.00 5.11
C LYS A 320 6.16 -15.59 5.30
N GLN A 321 6.64 -15.03 4.20
CA GLN A 321 7.06 -13.65 4.05
C GLN A 321 6.83 -13.28 2.59
N ALA A 322 5.64 -12.74 2.34
CA ALA A 322 5.28 -12.18 1.05
C ALA A 322 5.87 -10.77 0.91
N PHE A 323 6.18 -10.39 -0.32
CA PHE A 323 6.38 -9.01 -0.73
C PHE A 323 5.17 -8.62 -1.58
N ASP A 324 4.08 -8.13 -1.00
CA ASP A 324 2.79 -8.15 -1.70
C ASP A 324 2.79 -7.31 -3.00
N LEU A 325 3.55 -6.21 -3.05
CA LEU A 325 3.67 -5.43 -4.29
C LEU A 325 4.62 -6.13 -5.28
N GLY A 326 5.77 -6.62 -4.83
CA GLY A 326 6.73 -7.30 -5.72
C GLY A 326 6.33 -8.70 -6.20
N ASP A 327 5.66 -9.47 -5.36
CA ASP A 327 5.28 -10.88 -5.59
C ASP A 327 3.90 -11.01 -6.24
N ALA A 328 2.95 -10.09 -5.99
CA ALA A 328 1.59 -10.15 -6.54
C ALA A 328 1.22 -8.88 -7.35
N GLY A 329 1.59 -7.71 -6.85
CA GLY A 329 1.32 -6.42 -7.47
C GLY A 329 0.01 -5.79 -6.99
N ALA A 330 0.10 -4.64 -6.30
CA ALA A 330 -1.05 -3.92 -5.77
C ALA A 330 -2.08 -3.55 -6.83
N GLY A 331 -1.64 -3.20 -8.05
CA GLY A 331 -2.53 -2.94 -9.18
C GLY A 331 -3.14 -4.21 -9.75
N SER A 332 -2.37 -5.29 -9.85
CA SER A 332 -2.84 -6.61 -10.28
C SER A 332 -3.90 -7.21 -9.34
N THR A 333 -3.85 -6.82 -8.07
CA THR A 333 -4.78 -7.25 -7.01
C THR A 333 -5.80 -6.16 -6.61
N ALA A 334 -5.84 -5.04 -7.33
CA ALA A 334 -6.77 -3.95 -7.04
C ALA A 334 -8.22 -4.40 -7.24
N ASN A 335 -9.09 -4.05 -6.29
CA ASN A 335 -10.51 -4.31 -6.34
C ASN A 335 -11.20 -3.36 -7.33
N ASN A 336 -12.31 -3.82 -7.92
CA ASN A 336 -13.22 -2.97 -8.68
C ASN A 336 -14.20 -2.32 -7.70
N LEU A 337 -13.94 -1.06 -7.35
CA LEU A 337 -14.68 -0.34 -6.31
C LEU A 337 -16.09 0.05 -6.79
N ALA A 338 -17.08 -0.07 -5.91
CA ALA A 338 -18.48 0.15 -6.22
C ALA A 338 -19.09 1.34 -5.46
N LEU A 339 -20.01 2.06 -6.13
CA LEU A 339 -20.76 3.16 -5.53
C LEU A 339 -21.51 2.71 -4.28
N GLY A 340 -21.37 3.48 -3.19
CA GLY A 340 -22.13 3.27 -1.95
C GLY A 340 -21.57 2.20 -1.02
N CYS A 341 -20.50 1.50 -1.40
CA CYS A 341 -19.85 0.48 -0.57
C CYS A 341 -18.46 0.97 -0.10
N ASP A 342 -17.51 1.10 -1.02
CA ASP A 342 -16.09 1.33 -0.70
C ASP A 342 -15.74 2.80 -0.48
N CYS A 343 -16.42 3.68 -1.24
CA CYS A 343 -16.25 5.14 -1.18
C CYS A 343 -17.63 5.81 -1.11
N LEU A 344 -17.82 6.71 -0.13
CA LEU A 344 -19.12 7.31 0.20
C LEU A 344 -19.17 8.81 -0.19
N GLY A 345 -20.23 9.22 -0.88
CA GLY A 345 -20.45 10.60 -1.32
C GLY A 345 -20.49 10.72 -2.84
N THR A 346 -19.95 11.82 -3.38
CA THR A 346 -19.88 12.05 -4.84
C THR A 346 -18.53 11.60 -5.38
N ILE A 347 -18.52 10.45 -6.06
CA ILE A 347 -17.29 9.72 -6.39
C ILE A 347 -16.96 9.82 -7.88
N LYS A 348 -15.70 10.10 -8.19
CA LYS A 348 -15.08 9.80 -9.49
C LYS A 348 -14.25 8.53 -9.38
N TYR A 349 -14.40 7.61 -10.32
CA TYR A 349 -13.49 6.48 -10.47
C TYR A 349 -12.48 6.67 -11.60
N PHE A 350 -11.27 6.18 -11.39
CA PHE A 350 -10.27 5.92 -12.42
C PHE A 350 -10.09 4.41 -12.58
N GLY A 351 -10.06 3.98 -13.84
CA GLY A 351 -9.69 2.63 -14.23
C GLY A 351 -8.28 2.57 -14.81
N GLY A 352 -7.83 1.37 -15.14
CA GLY A 352 -6.58 1.11 -15.85
C GLY A 352 -6.67 -0.17 -16.68
N TRP A 353 -5.51 -0.60 -17.18
CA TRP A 353 -5.38 -1.82 -17.94
C TRP A 353 -4.22 -2.66 -17.41
N LEU A 354 -4.42 -3.97 -17.42
CA LEU A 354 -3.46 -5.02 -17.13
C LEU A 354 -3.39 -5.96 -18.35
N ASN A 355 -2.71 -7.10 -18.24
CA ASN A 355 -2.70 -8.13 -19.27
C ASN A 355 -2.99 -9.54 -18.71
N ASN A 356 -3.41 -10.45 -19.57
CA ASN A 356 -3.40 -11.89 -19.30
C ASN A 356 -2.06 -12.52 -19.69
N GLU A 357 -1.93 -13.83 -19.49
CA GLU A 357 -0.73 -14.61 -19.83
C GLU A 357 -0.31 -14.59 -21.31
N ASP A 358 -1.26 -14.29 -22.20
CA ASP A 358 -1.06 -14.18 -23.64
C ASP A 358 -0.70 -12.75 -24.08
N GLY A 359 -0.63 -11.79 -23.15
CA GLY A 359 -0.35 -10.38 -23.45
C GLY A 359 -1.56 -9.64 -24.04
N GLU A 360 -2.77 -10.17 -23.84
CA GLU A 360 -4.00 -9.48 -24.21
C GLU A 360 -4.45 -8.55 -23.06
N PRO A 361 -5.00 -7.36 -23.38
CA PRO A 361 -5.39 -6.40 -22.36
C PRO A 361 -6.57 -6.89 -21.52
N VAL A 362 -6.48 -6.68 -20.21
CA VAL A 362 -7.52 -6.97 -19.22
C VAL A 362 -7.90 -5.68 -18.53
N GLU A 363 -9.18 -5.32 -18.57
CA GLU A 363 -9.67 -4.08 -17.95
C GLU A 363 -9.58 -4.17 -16.42
N ALA A 364 -9.04 -3.11 -15.81
CA ALA A 364 -9.04 -2.88 -14.37
C ALA A 364 -9.98 -1.70 -14.06
N GLY A 365 -11.29 -1.99 -14.01
CA GLY A 365 -12.32 -0.99 -13.78
C GLY A 365 -12.36 -0.48 -12.34
N ASN A 366 -12.60 0.82 -12.15
CA ASN A 366 -12.81 1.49 -10.87
C ASN A 366 -11.79 1.19 -9.75
N VAL A 367 -10.52 1.00 -10.12
CA VAL A 367 -9.45 0.63 -9.17
C VAL A 367 -8.99 1.76 -8.25
N ILE A 368 -9.35 3.01 -8.59
CA ILE A 368 -9.08 4.19 -7.77
C ILE A 368 -10.38 4.99 -7.64
N CYS A 369 -10.76 5.36 -6.43
CA CYS A 369 -11.81 6.33 -6.18
C CYS A 369 -11.24 7.68 -5.77
N LEU A 370 -11.86 8.76 -6.25
CA LEU A 370 -11.57 10.15 -5.96
C LEU A 370 -12.83 10.82 -5.45
N HIS A 371 -12.74 11.45 -4.29
CA HIS A 371 -13.86 12.13 -3.67
C HIS A 371 -13.41 13.15 -2.63
N GLU A 372 -14.35 13.97 -2.18
CA GLU A 372 -14.13 14.92 -1.10
C GLU A 372 -14.79 14.44 0.20
N GLN A 373 -14.09 14.57 1.31
CA GLN A 373 -14.61 14.28 2.65
C GLN A 373 -14.48 15.51 3.54
N ASP A 374 -15.46 15.71 4.42
CA ASP A 374 -15.33 16.68 5.50
C ASP A 374 -14.21 16.25 6.47
N GLY A 375 -13.24 17.16 6.71
CA GLY A 375 -12.09 16.95 7.58
C GLY A 375 -12.26 17.54 8.98
N GLY A 376 -13.50 17.86 9.39
CA GLY A 376 -13.76 18.52 10.68
C GLY A 376 -13.41 20.01 10.68
N ILE A 377 -12.85 20.51 11.78
CA ILE A 377 -12.45 21.92 11.91
C ILE A 377 -11.08 22.10 11.25
N GLY A 378 -10.99 22.98 10.25
CA GLY A 378 -9.72 23.36 9.63
C GLY A 378 -8.95 24.35 10.50
N TRP A 379 -9.61 25.43 10.95
CA TRP A 379 -9.08 26.32 11.97
C TRP A 379 -10.22 27.08 12.66
N LYS A 380 -9.99 27.49 13.92
CA LYS A 380 -10.94 28.27 14.71
C LYS A 380 -10.22 29.20 15.67
N HIS A 381 -10.73 30.40 15.83
CA HIS A 381 -10.35 31.29 16.92
C HIS A 381 -11.59 31.98 17.52
N THR A 382 -11.55 32.20 18.84
CA THR A 382 -12.56 32.98 19.56
C THR A 382 -11.86 34.04 20.40
N ASN A 383 -12.15 35.31 20.11
CA ASN A 383 -11.66 36.41 20.92
C ASN A 383 -12.54 36.54 22.15
N HIS A 384 -12.08 36.06 23.31
CA HIS A 384 -12.85 36.10 24.55
C HIS A 384 -13.21 37.51 25.03
N ARG A 385 -12.54 38.56 24.54
CA ARG A 385 -12.84 39.96 24.93
C ARG A 385 -14.06 40.50 24.19
N THR A 386 -14.18 40.18 22.90
CA THR A 386 -15.27 40.65 22.04
C THR A 386 -16.33 39.58 21.77
N GLN A 387 -16.08 38.33 22.19
CA GLN A 387 -16.86 37.15 21.83
C GLN A 387 -16.90 36.86 20.32
N GLY A 388 -16.08 37.54 19.52
CA GLY A 388 -15.99 37.31 18.08
C GLY A 388 -15.42 35.93 17.75
N VAL A 389 -16.04 35.23 16.79
CA VAL A 389 -15.66 33.88 16.36
C VAL A 389 -15.32 33.88 14.89
N ALA A 390 -14.17 33.30 14.54
CA ALA A 390 -13.79 32.95 13.18
C ALA A 390 -13.53 31.45 13.12
N ILE A 391 -14.15 30.76 12.14
CA ILE A 391 -14.09 29.31 12.01
C ILE A 391 -14.24 28.89 10.55
N THR A 392 -13.41 27.94 10.16
CA THR A 392 -13.49 27.27 8.87
C THR A 392 -13.42 25.76 9.07
N ARG A 393 -14.29 25.01 8.40
CA ARG A 393 -14.23 23.55 8.29
C ARG A 393 -13.21 23.15 7.23
N ALA A 394 -12.50 22.06 7.48
CA ALA A 394 -11.62 21.46 6.49
C ALA A 394 -12.43 20.61 5.51
N ARG A 395 -12.05 20.65 4.24
CA ARG A 395 -12.42 19.69 3.21
C ARG A 395 -11.14 18.99 2.77
N ASN A 396 -11.20 17.67 2.62
CA ASN A 396 -10.10 16.84 2.18
C ASN A 396 -10.44 16.21 0.82
N LEU A 397 -9.45 16.11 -0.07
CA LEU A 397 -9.54 15.34 -1.30
C LEU A 397 -8.83 14.01 -1.11
N ILE A 398 -9.51 12.91 -1.40
CA ILE A 398 -9.00 11.56 -1.13
C ILE A 398 -8.88 10.80 -2.45
N PHE A 399 -7.70 10.24 -2.71
CA PHE A 399 -7.45 9.22 -3.73
C PHE A 399 -7.26 7.88 -3.01
N GLN A 400 -8.14 6.91 -3.25
CA GLN A 400 -8.11 5.63 -2.54
C GLN A 400 -8.11 4.44 -3.51
N SER A 401 -7.31 3.44 -3.19
CA SER A 401 -7.34 2.12 -3.82
C SER A 401 -7.42 1.02 -2.74
N ILE A 402 -8.07 -0.09 -3.06
CA ILE A 402 -8.19 -1.27 -2.19
C ILE A 402 -7.64 -2.46 -2.95
N LEU A 403 -6.78 -3.26 -2.32
CA LEU A 403 -6.22 -4.46 -2.90
C LEU A 403 -6.47 -5.68 -2.01
N THR A 404 -6.78 -6.82 -2.63
CA THR A 404 -6.97 -8.11 -1.95
C THR A 404 -5.82 -9.05 -2.30
N VAL A 405 -5.03 -9.42 -1.30
CA VAL A 405 -3.89 -10.34 -1.47
C VAL A 405 -4.10 -11.55 -0.58
N GLY A 406 -4.51 -12.65 -1.21
CA GLY A 406 -4.89 -13.88 -0.50
C GLY A 406 -6.01 -13.60 0.50
N ASN A 407 -5.68 -13.66 1.78
CA ASN A 407 -6.61 -13.48 2.89
C ASN A 407 -6.79 -12.02 3.36
N TYR A 408 -5.88 -11.11 3.02
CA TYR A 408 -5.89 -9.72 3.50
C TYR A 408 -6.46 -8.73 2.48
N GLU A 409 -7.04 -7.66 3.01
CA GLU A 409 -7.35 -6.43 2.28
C GLU A 409 -6.54 -5.26 2.82
N TYR A 410 -5.99 -4.45 1.92
CA TYR A 410 -5.30 -3.20 2.27
C TYR A 410 -5.93 -2.02 1.54
N ILE A 411 -6.29 -0.99 2.30
CA ILE A 411 -6.75 0.29 1.79
C ILE A 411 -5.58 1.27 1.83
N PHE A 412 -5.26 1.86 0.67
CA PHE A 412 -4.27 2.92 0.52
C PHE A 412 -4.96 4.21 0.10
N ALA A 413 -4.96 5.22 0.97
CA ALA A 413 -5.65 6.48 0.76
C ALA A 413 -4.69 7.68 0.91
N TRP A 414 -4.51 8.41 -0.19
CA TRP A 414 -3.81 9.69 -0.21
C TRP A 414 -4.79 10.83 0.04
N ILE A 415 -4.57 11.60 1.11
CA ILE A 415 -5.48 12.64 1.61
C ILE A 415 -4.81 14.00 1.48
N PHE A 416 -5.36 14.87 0.64
CA PHE A 416 -4.89 16.23 0.43
C PHE A 416 -5.78 17.22 1.17
N TRP A 417 -5.15 18.13 1.92
CA TRP A 417 -5.84 19.11 2.76
C TRP A 417 -5.77 20.51 2.14
N GLN A 418 -6.78 21.34 2.41
CA GLN A 418 -6.79 22.75 1.96
C GLN A 418 -5.63 23.59 2.52
N ASN A 419 -5.02 23.15 3.64
CA ASN A 419 -3.89 23.83 4.27
C ASN A 419 -2.51 23.41 3.70
N GLY A 420 -2.48 22.63 2.62
CA GLY A 420 -1.23 22.18 2.01
C GLY A 420 -0.66 20.88 2.61
N ASN A 421 -1.30 20.26 3.61
CA ASN A 421 -0.89 18.95 4.11
C ASN A 421 -1.25 17.83 3.12
N ILE A 422 -0.41 16.80 3.11
CA ILE A 422 -0.69 15.52 2.45
C ILE A 422 -0.57 14.42 3.50
N GLU A 423 -1.48 13.47 3.51
CA GLU A 423 -1.40 12.28 4.35
C GLU A 423 -1.50 11.01 3.50
N MET A 424 -0.74 9.99 3.89
CA MET A 424 -0.92 8.63 3.40
C MET A 424 -1.50 7.80 4.53
N GLU A 425 -2.74 7.35 4.35
CA GLU A 425 -3.42 6.46 5.26
C GLU A 425 -3.43 5.04 4.71
N THR A 426 -3.03 4.10 5.54
CA THR A 426 -3.13 2.67 5.29
C THR A 426 -4.15 2.08 6.26
N ARG A 427 -5.02 1.20 5.76
CA ARG A 427 -5.90 0.39 6.61
C ARG A 427 -5.71 -1.08 6.25
N ALA A 428 -5.34 -1.91 7.22
CA ALA A 428 -5.33 -3.36 7.07
C ALA A 428 -6.66 -3.92 7.58
N THR A 429 -7.30 -4.81 6.83
CA THR A 429 -8.55 -5.51 7.17
C THR A 429 -8.56 -6.87 6.47
N GLY A 430 -9.66 -7.60 6.52
CA GLY A 430 -9.77 -8.90 5.86
C GLY A 430 -9.63 -10.03 6.85
N ILE A 431 -9.14 -11.18 6.44
CA ILE A 431 -9.11 -12.39 7.27
C ILE A 431 -7.66 -12.71 7.64
N LEU A 432 -7.44 -13.18 8.87
CA LEU A 432 -6.13 -13.66 9.30
C LEU A 432 -5.68 -14.87 8.46
N SER A 433 -4.39 -14.98 8.17
CA SER A 433 -3.83 -16.23 7.63
C SER A 433 -3.70 -17.24 8.78
N THR A 434 -4.37 -18.38 8.67
CA THR A 434 -4.52 -19.32 9.78
C THR A 434 -3.80 -20.65 9.56
N SER A 435 -3.59 -21.36 10.65
CA SER A 435 -3.02 -22.71 10.70
C SER A 435 -3.81 -23.55 11.69
N LEU A 436 -3.78 -24.88 11.52
CA LEU A 436 -4.42 -25.79 12.45
C LEU A 436 -3.70 -25.77 13.80
N ILE A 437 -4.45 -25.83 14.88
CA ILE A 437 -3.92 -26.11 16.21
C ILE A 437 -4.72 -27.21 16.91
N ASP A 438 -4.03 -28.17 17.54
CA ASP A 438 -4.64 -29.33 18.17
C ASP A 438 -5.51 -28.94 19.39
N PRO A 439 -6.50 -29.76 19.79
CA PRO A 439 -7.43 -29.43 20.87
C PRO A 439 -6.71 -29.08 22.20
N GLY A 440 -7.12 -27.98 22.82
CA GLY A 440 -6.61 -27.54 24.14
C GLY A 440 -5.17 -27.00 24.14
N LYS A 441 -4.50 -26.96 22.98
CA LYS A 441 -3.15 -26.41 22.84
C LYS A 441 -3.15 -24.88 22.82
N THR A 442 -1.98 -24.32 23.13
CA THR A 442 -1.68 -22.88 23.04
C THR A 442 -0.35 -22.66 22.33
N SER A 443 -0.09 -21.46 21.81
CA SER A 443 1.13 -21.15 21.06
C SER A 443 1.86 -19.95 21.69
N GLU A 444 3.19 -19.97 21.65
CA GLU A 444 4.04 -18.80 21.95
C GLU A 444 4.19 -17.87 20.73
N TRP A 445 3.78 -18.35 19.55
CA TRP A 445 4.04 -17.71 18.25
C TRP A 445 2.80 -17.12 17.59
N GLY A 446 1.68 -17.07 18.32
CA GLY A 446 0.39 -16.66 17.80
C GLY A 446 -0.71 -16.86 18.82
N ASN A 447 -1.94 -16.57 18.41
CA ASN A 447 -3.11 -16.71 19.27
C ASN A 447 -4.14 -17.68 18.67
N VAL A 448 -4.80 -18.43 19.53
CA VAL A 448 -5.92 -19.29 19.15
C VAL A 448 -7.16 -18.43 19.05
N VAL A 449 -7.58 -18.11 17.82
CA VAL A 449 -8.67 -17.17 17.53
C VAL A 449 -10.03 -17.85 17.40
N SER A 450 -10.02 -19.17 17.20
CA SER A 450 -11.19 -20.05 17.24
C SER A 450 -10.72 -21.45 17.64
N ALA A 451 -11.65 -22.31 18.09
CA ALA A 451 -11.36 -23.72 18.27
C ALA A 451 -10.73 -24.30 16.99
N GLY A 452 -9.52 -24.87 17.13
CA GLY A 452 -8.74 -25.44 16.04
C GLY A 452 -7.96 -24.45 15.16
N VAL A 453 -8.06 -23.14 15.41
CA VAL A 453 -7.52 -22.11 14.52
C VAL A 453 -6.46 -21.27 15.25
N LEU A 454 -5.22 -21.39 14.82
CA LEU A 454 -4.10 -20.56 15.24
C LEU A 454 -3.79 -19.50 14.18
N ALA A 455 -3.83 -18.23 14.58
CA ALA A 455 -3.31 -17.11 13.82
C ALA A 455 -1.92 -16.75 14.36
N ALA A 456 -0.89 -16.92 13.54
CA ALA A 456 0.49 -16.64 13.91
C ALA A 456 0.78 -15.14 13.96
N ASN A 457 1.66 -14.72 14.89
CA ASN A 457 2.19 -13.37 14.97
C ASN A 457 2.90 -13.01 13.65
N HIS A 458 2.76 -11.77 13.18
CA HIS A 458 3.39 -11.30 11.95
C HIS A 458 3.52 -9.77 11.95
N GLN A 459 4.29 -9.22 11.01
CA GLN A 459 4.37 -7.78 10.80
C GLN A 459 3.80 -7.41 9.44
N HIS A 460 3.29 -6.19 9.29
CA HIS A 460 3.01 -5.56 8.00
C HIS A 460 3.90 -4.34 7.90
N LEU A 461 4.93 -4.37 7.05
CA LEU A 461 5.92 -3.30 6.93
C LEU A 461 5.89 -2.72 5.52
N PHE A 462 5.46 -1.48 5.40
CA PHE A 462 5.30 -0.74 4.16
C PHE A 462 6.52 0.14 3.89
N SER A 463 6.82 0.40 2.62
CA SER A 463 7.80 1.41 2.20
C SER A 463 7.13 2.48 1.35
N LEU A 464 6.98 3.67 1.92
CA LEU A 464 6.54 4.86 1.19
C LEU A 464 7.71 5.44 0.38
N ARG A 465 7.50 5.78 -0.89
CA ARG A 465 8.48 6.49 -1.74
C ARG A 465 7.99 7.92 -1.99
N VAL A 466 8.79 8.90 -1.59
CA VAL A 466 8.54 10.33 -1.77
C VAL A 466 9.66 10.93 -2.62
N ASP A 467 9.29 11.42 -3.79
CA ASP A 467 10.17 12.09 -4.75
C ASP A 467 9.83 13.59 -4.73
N PRO A 468 10.51 14.40 -3.89
CA PRO A 468 10.20 15.80 -3.74
C PRO A 468 10.64 16.64 -4.93
N MET A 469 9.95 17.77 -5.09
CA MET A 469 10.28 18.83 -6.04
C MET A 469 9.86 20.18 -5.44
N LEU A 470 10.26 20.44 -4.20
CA LEU A 470 9.80 21.60 -3.42
C LEU A 470 10.42 22.88 -3.98
N ASP A 471 9.61 23.73 -4.64
CA ASP A 471 10.07 24.94 -5.35
C ASP A 471 11.29 24.71 -6.28
N GLY A 472 11.44 23.49 -6.80
CA GLY A 472 12.60 23.06 -7.59
C GLY A 472 13.01 21.62 -7.27
N HIS A 473 13.88 21.05 -8.09
CA HIS A 473 14.30 19.64 -7.99
C HIS A 473 15.47 19.42 -7.03
N ASN A 474 16.25 20.45 -6.71
CA ASN A 474 17.33 20.35 -5.74
C ASN A 474 16.77 20.53 -4.33
N ASN A 475 16.71 19.44 -3.58
CA ASN A 475 16.23 19.41 -2.22
C ASN A 475 17.27 18.74 -1.29
N SER A 476 17.12 18.96 0.01
CA SER A 476 17.94 18.36 1.07
C SER A 476 17.04 17.73 2.12
N LEU A 477 17.50 16.63 2.71
CA LEU A 477 16.88 16.07 3.92
C LEU A 477 17.63 16.57 5.17
N ILE A 478 16.90 17.14 6.12
CA ILE A 478 17.44 17.61 7.40
C ILE A 478 16.78 16.82 8.53
N GLN A 479 17.58 16.10 9.33
CA GLN A 479 17.14 15.58 10.62
C GLN A 479 17.05 16.73 11.61
N GLU A 480 15.91 16.86 12.29
CA GLU A 480 15.66 17.89 13.30
C GLU A 480 15.20 17.26 14.60
N GLU A 481 15.86 17.62 15.71
CA GLU A 481 15.62 17.06 17.05
C GLU A 481 15.47 18.17 18.10
N SER A 482 14.62 17.93 19.10
CA SER A 482 14.43 18.82 20.24
C SER A 482 15.17 18.25 21.46
N ILE A 483 16.21 18.95 21.92
CA ILE A 483 17.11 18.49 22.98
C ILE A 483 17.00 19.41 24.20
N PRO A 484 16.75 18.88 25.42
CA PRO A 484 16.70 19.69 26.63
C PRO A 484 18.06 20.34 26.92
N VAL A 485 18.05 21.60 27.35
CA VAL A 485 19.24 22.29 27.83
C VAL A 485 19.41 21.97 29.32
N PRO A 486 20.55 21.46 29.80
CA PRO A 486 20.77 21.23 31.23
C PRO A 486 20.55 22.50 32.06
N GLN A 487 20.00 22.36 33.27
CA GLN A 487 19.81 23.49 34.18
C GLN A 487 21.18 24.06 34.58
N SER A 488 21.33 25.38 34.46
CA SER A 488 22.53 26.11 34.85
C SER A 488 22.19 27.56 35.13
N GLU A 489 22.90 28.21 36.05
CA GLU A 489 22.67 29.63 36.37
C GLU A 489 22.88 30.56 35.16
N GLU A 490 23.79 30.20 34.25
CA GLU A 490 24.19 31.05 33.12
C GLU A 490 23.26 30.95 31.90
N GLU A 491 22.73 29.76 31.61
CA GLU A 491 22.01 29.50 30.35
C GLU A 491 20.55 29.13 30.56
N ASN A 492 20.26 28.30 31.57
CA ASN A 492 18.93 27.77 31.82
C ASN A 492 18.62 27.72 33.33
N PRO A 493 18.57 28.88 34.03
CA PRO A 493 18.47 28.94 35.50
C PRO A 493 17.20 28.28 36.03
N HIS A 494 16.16 28.21 35.20
CA HIS A 494 14.86 27.65 35.55
C HIS A 494 14.59 26.28 34.93
N GLY A 495 15.56 25.67 34.25
CA GLY A 495 15.47 24.29 33.74
C GLY A 495 14.46 24.06 32.62
N ASN A 496 13.88 25.10 32.02
CA ASN A 496 12.77 24.98 31.07
C ASN A 496 13.21 25.01 29.58
N ALA A 497 14.46 25.37 29.28
CA ALA A 497 14.92 25.55 27.92
C ALA A 497 15.19 24.22 27.18
N TRP A 498 14.98 24.24 25.86
CA TRP A 498 15.43 23.23 24.90
C TRP A 498 16.00 23.92 23.66
N ARG A 499 16.79 23.17 22.88
CA ARG A 499 17.33 23.62 21.60
C ARG A 499 16.84 22.70 20.47
N VAL A 500 16.74 23.27 19.28
CA VAL A 500 16.51 22.52 18.06
C VAL A 500 17.86 22.26 17.40
N VAL A 501 18.23 20.98 17.26
CA VAL A 501 19.45 20.55 16.56
C VAL A 501 19.04 20.11 15.16
N LYS A 502 19.70 20.68 14.13
CA LYS A 502 19.46 20.38 12.73
C LYS A 502 20.70 19.74 12.11
N THR A 503 20.55 18.55 11.54
CA THR A 503 21.63 17.77 10.93
C THR A 503 21.25 17.39 9.49
N PRO A 504 21.74 18.12 8.48
CA PRO A 504 21.53 17.77 7.08
C PRO A 504 22.21 16.45 6.71
N PHE A 505 21.56 15.63 5.90
CA PHE A 505 22.20 14.49 5.25
C PHE A 505 23.08 14.99 4.11
N ALA A 506 24.38 14.77 4.20
CA ALA A 506 25.32 15.07 3.12
C ALA A 506 25.36 13.94 2.08
N LYS A 507 25.24 12.70 2.55
CA LYS A 507 25.35 11.47 1.77
C LYS A 507 24.08 10.62 1.87
N SER A 508 23.86 9.76 0.88
CA SER A 508 22.81 8.75 0.93
C SER A 508 22.97 7.86 2.16
N GLY A 509 21.85 7.45 2.75
CA GLY A 509 21.89 6.73 4.03
C GLY A 509 20.53 6.59 4.67
N PHE A 510 20.52 6.39 5.99
CA PHE A 510 19.31 6.15 6.77
C PHE A 510 19.36 6.80 8.15
N ALA A 511 18.21 6.89 8.79
CA ALA A 511 18.09 7.17 10.21
C ALA A 511 16.77 6.63 10.77
N ASP A 512 16.78 6.32 12.06
CA ASP A 512 15.62 5.78 12.77
C ASP A 512 14.86 6.87 13.52
N ALA A 513 13.57 6.61 13.74
CA ALA A 513 12.70 7.41 14.58
C ALA A 513 13.28 7.49 16.00
N SER A 514 13.20 8.67 16.61
CA SER A 514 13.55 8.88 18.00
C SER A 514 12.43 9.68 18.68
N PRO A 515 11.39 9.02 19.20
CA PRO A 515 10.25 9.71 19.82
C PRO A 515 10.67 10.52 21.05
N PHE A 516 11.73 10.10 21.75
CA PHE A 516 12.25 10.79 22.94
C PHE A 516 12.95 12.12 22.64
N THR A 517 13.43 12.32 21.40
CA THR A 517 13.99 13.61 20.94
C THR A 517 13.07 14.32 19.95
N ASN A 518 11.84 13.83 19.77
CA ASN A 518 10.89 14.29 18.77
C ASN A 518 11.51 14.39 17.37
N ARG A 519 12.35 13.40 17.00
CA ARG A 519 13.08 13.43 15.73
C ARG A 519 12.11 13.49 14.57
N CYS A 520 12.29 14.50 13.74
CA CYS A 520 11.56 14.67 12.50
C CYS A 520 12.51 14.98 11.35
N PHE A 521 12.02 14.84 10.14
CA PHE A 521 12.79 15.04 8.93
C PHE A 521 12.14 16.16 8.12
N LYS A 522 12.93 17.17 7.76
CA LYS A 522 12.51 18.26 6.88
C LYS A 522 13.14 18.07 5.51
N ILE A 523 12.30 17.87 4.50
CA ILE A 523 12.68 17.97 3.10
C ILE A 523 12.62 19.45 2.75
N VAL A 524 13.73 20.06 2.34
CA VAL A 524 13.80 21.51 2.12
C VAL A 524 14.46 21.85 0.80
N ASN A 525 14.14 23.04 0.28
CA ASN A 525 14.92 23.68 -0.77
C ASN A 525 15.79 24.77 -0.14
N GLU A 526 17.09 24.53 -0.03
CA GLU A 526 18.02 25.46 0.64
C GLU A 526 18.22 26.78 -0.13
N SER A 527 17.90 26.79 -1.43
CA SER A 527 18.03 27.96 -2.31
C SER A 527 16.85 28.92 -2.23
N VAL A 528 15.72 28.49 -1.64
CA VAL A 528 14.50 29.30 -1.53
C VAL A 528 14.17 29.52 -0.05
N ARG A 529 14.20 30.77 0.40
CA ARG A 529 13.95 31.14 1.79
C ARG A 529 12.56 31.68 2.00
N ASN A 530 11.95 31.29 3.10
CA ASN A 530 10.74 31.92 3.58
C ASN A 530 11.06 33.36 4.05
N PRO A 531 10.37 34.39 3.55
CA PRO A 531 10.68 35.78 3.90
C PRO A 531 10.33 36.17 5.35
N ILE A 532 9.60 35.33 6.09
CA ILE A 532 9.21 35.57 7.49
C ILE A 532 10.20 34.95 8.45
N SER A 533 10.50 33.66 8.28
CA SER A 533 11.36 32.90 9.20
C SER A 533 12.82 32.83 8.78
N ASP A 534 13.15 33.23 7.54
CA ASP A 534 14.45 33.03 6.88
C ASP A 534 14.90 31.56 6.78
N ASN A 535 14.04 30.61 7.17
CA ASN A 535 14.27 29.19 6.97
C ASN A 535 14.11 28.83 5.50
N PRO A 536 14.83 27.80 5.00
CA PRO A 536 14.50 27.11 3.76
C PRO A 536 13.03 26.69 3.72
N VAL A 537 12.36 26.89 2.60
CA VAL A 537 11.00 26.37 2.38
C VAL A 537 11.04 24.84 2.37
N GLY A 538 10.05 24.19 2.97
CA GLY A 538 10.09 22.73 3.04
C GLY A 538 8.83 22.03 3.52
N PHE A 539 8.95 20.72 3.65
CA PHE A 539 7.94 19.81 4.21
C PHE A 539 8.55 18.99 5.34
N LYS A 540 7.80 18.84 6.42
CA LYS A 540 8.14 18.02 7.58
C LYS A 540 7.42 16.67 7.49
N LEU A 541 8.18 15.61 7.72
CA LEU A 541 7.72 14.25 7.98
C LEU A 541 8.18 13.86 9.39
N VAL A 542 7.27 13.35 10.21
CA VAL A 542 7.62 12.68 11.47
C VAL A 542 7.47 11.18 11.20
N PRO A 543 8.54 10.38 11.28
CA PRO A 543 8.41 8.96 11.02
C PRO A 543 7.49 8.36 12.08
N GLN A 544 6.56 7.50 11.66
CA GLN A 544 5.75 6.76 12.61
C GLN A 544 6.69 5.90 13.47
N PRO A 545 6.72 6.08 14.81
CA PRO A 545 7.53 5.23 15.67
C PRO A 545 6.87 3.85 15.73
N CYS A 546 7.30 2.95 14.84
CA CYS A 546 6.88 1.55 14.79
C CYS A 546 8.06 0.62 15.10
N GLN A 547 7.77 -0.61 15.50
CA GLN A 547 8.79 -1.65 15.57
C GLN A 547 9.24 -2.01 14.15
N LEU A 548 10.55 -1.97 13.91
CA LEU A 548 11.17 -2.39 12.65
C LEU A 548 11.18 -3.92 12.54
N LEU A 549 11.76 -4.46 11.47
CA LEU A 549 11.78 -5.89 11.20
C LEU A 549 12.35 -6.71 12.37
N LEU A 550 11.53 -7.63 12.89
CA LEU A 550 11.86 -8.49 14.04
C LEU A 550 12.74 -9.69 13.69
N ALA A 551 12.76 -10.08 12.42
CA ALA A 551 13.47 -11.28 11.97
C ALA A 551 14.96 -11.22 12.36
N GLY A 552 15.52 -12.37 12.78
CA GLY A 552 16.90 -12.43 13.28
C GLY A 552 17.93 -11.92 12.26
N GLN A 553 19.01 -11.31 12.74
CA GLN A 553 20.04 -10.63 11.93
C GLN A 553 20.58 -11.45 10.75
N ASN A 554 20.74 -12.76 10.93
CA ASN A 554 21.31 -13.66 9.92
C ASN A 554 20.26 -14.40 9.09
N SER A 555 18.97 -14.18 9.36
CA SER A 555 17.87 -14.86 8.67
C SER A 555 17.77 -14.42 7.22
N VAL A 556 17.39 -15.34 6.34
CA VAL A 556 17.00 -15.00 4.97
C VAL A 556 15.82 -14.05 4.98
N VAL A 557 14.92 -14.17 5.97
CA VAL A 557 13.80 -13.25 6.14
C VAL A 557 14.26 -11.80 6.21
N ARG A 558 15.22 -11.50 7.08
CA ARG A 558 15.78 -10.16 7.21
C ARG A 558 16.54 -9.71 5.96
N LYS A 559 17.38 -10.59 5.41
CA LYS A 559 18.20 -10.26 4.23
C LYS A 559 17.38 -9.82 3.03
N ARG A 560 16.16 -10.34 2.85
CA ARG A 560 15.27 -10.02 1.73
C ARG A 560 14.57 -8.67 1.85
N ALA A 561 14.34 -8.18 3.07
CA ALA A 561 13.57 -6.97 3.35
C ALA A 561 14.43 -5.92 4.07
N ARG A 562 15.59 -5.57 3.49
CA ARG A 562 16.52 -4.63 4.14
C ARG A 562 15.93 -3.24 4.25
N PHE A 563 15.02 -2.86 3.34
CA PHE A 563 14.23 -1.62 3.46
C PHE A 563 13.57 -1.48 4.84
N ALA A 564 13.16 -2.59 5.45
CA ALA A 564 12.47 -2.61 6.73
C ALA A 564 13.40 -2.56 7.96
N GLU A 565 14.70 -2.38 7.76
CA GLU A 565 15.70 -2.27 8.83
C GLU A 565 15.82 -0.87 9.44
N HIS A 566 15.30 0.16 8.75
CA HIS A 566 15.36 1.54 9.20
C HIS A 566 14.07 2.31 8.89
N HIS A 567 13.71 3.30 9.73
CA HIS A 567 12.49 4.08 9.52
C HIS A 567 12.58 5.00 8.30
N MET A 568 13.74 5.62 8.07
CA MET A 568 13.94 6.59 6.99
C MET A 568 15.18 6.27 6.20
N TRP A 569 15.08 6.39 4.88
CA TRP A 569 16.19 6.33 3.94
C TRP A 569 16.18 7.57 3.04
N VAL A 570 17.36 7.99 2.61
CA VAL A 570 17.54 9.03 1.59
C VAL A 570 18.54 8.55 0.56
N THR A 571 18.17 8.70 -0.72
CA THR A 571 18.99 8.32 -1.86
C THR A 571 19.04 9.46 -2.86
N ARG A 572 20.06 9.47 -3.72
CA ARG A 572 20.06 10.33 -4.90
C ARG A 572 19.07 9.76 -5.92
N TYR A 573 18.32 10.61 -6.60
CA TYR A 573 17.40 10.18 -7.65
C TYR A 573 18.17 9.51 -8.79
N ARG A 574 17.65 8.37 -9.27
CA ARG A 574 18.00 7.77 -10.57
C ARG A 574 16.75 7.18 -11.22
N ASP A 575 16.68 7.25 -12.54
CA ASP A 575 15.60 6.62 -13.29
C ASP A 575 15.61 5.09 -13.04
N GLY A 576 14.45 4.53 -12.72
CA GLY A 576 14.29 3.09 -12.44
C GLY A 576 14.48 2.67 -10.98
N ASP A 577 14.98 3.54 -10.09
CA ASP A 577 15.03 3.30 -8.64
C ASP A 577 13.61 3.50 -8.04
N LEU A 578 12.77 2.47 -8.19
CA LEU A 578 11.35 2.48 -7.80
C LEU A 578 11.01 1.48 -6.69
N TRP A 579 11.79 0.41 -6.51
CA TRP A 579 11.38 -0.78 -5.75
C TRP A 579 12.21 -0.94 -4.48
N ALA A 580 11.63 -0.65 -3.31
CA ALA A 580 12.35 -0.69 -2.04
C ALA A 580 12.90 -2.09 -1.72
N GLY A 581 12.11 -3.15 -1.96
CA GLY A 581 12.56 -4.55 -1.82
C GLY A 581 13.31 -5.11 -3.04
N GLY A 582 13.59 -4.28 -4.04
CA GLY A 582 14.24 -4.68 -5.29
C GLY A 582 13.27 -5.17 -6.37
N ARG A 583 13.80 -5.35 -7.58
CA ARG A 583 12.98 -5.67 -8.77
C ARG A 583 12.33 -7.04 -8.68
N TRP A 584 13.06 -8.06 -8.24
CA TRP A 584 12.64 -9.46 -8.21
C TRP A 584 12.61 -9.98 -6.76
N THR A 585 11.47 -9.85 -6.10
CA THR A 585 11.31 -10.21 -4.67
C THR A 585 10.97 -11.68 -4.46
N ASN A 586 10.30 -12.30 -5.43
CA ASN A 586 9.79 -13.66 -5.26
C ASN A 586 10.96 -14.65 -5.12
N GLN A 587 10.95 -15.38 -4.00
CA GLN A 587 12.04 -16.29 -3.58
C GLN A 587 13.45 -15.69 -3.58
N SER A 588 13.58 -14.36 -3.48
CA SER A 588 14.89 -13.72 -3.34
C SER A 588 15.63 -14.27 -2.12
N LEU A 589 16.96 -14.39 -2.17
CA LEU A 589 17.77 -14.79 -1.01
C LEU A 589 18.22 -13.59 -0.16
N GLN A 590 18.19 -12.40 -0.77
CA GLN A 590 18.49 -11.12 -0.18
C GLN A 590 17.89 -10.01 -1.05
N GLU A 591 17.74 -8.81 -0.49
CA GLU A 591 17.43 -7.60 -1.24
C GLU A 591 18.59 -7.33 -2.21
N THR A 592 18.24 -7.09 -3.48
CA THR A 592 19.19 -6.68 -4.52
C THR A 592 18.53 -5.63 -5.39
N ASP A 593 19.26 -4.58 -5.75
CA ASP A 593 18.73 -3.46 -6.52
C ASP A 593 17.51 -2.82 -5.84
N GLY A 594 17.55 -2.75 -4.50
CA GLY A 594 16.54 -2.13 -3.63
C GLY A 594 17.10 -0.96 -2.82
N VAL A 595 16.32 -0.42 -1.89
CA VAL A 595 16.67 0.85 -1.19
C VAL A 595 17.95 0.74 -0.37
N ALA A 596 18.25 -0.42 0.22
CA ALA A 596 19.48 -0.58 0.98
C ALA A 596 20.71 -0.51 0.06
N ASP A 597 20.60 -1.03 -1.16
CA ASP A 597 21.65 -0.91 -2.17
C ASP A 597 21.73 0.54 -2.68
N TYR A 598 20.59 1.19 -2.92
CA TYR A 598 20.55 2.59 -3.37
C TYR A 598 21.20 3.53 -2.35
N ALA A 599 20.89 3.35 -1.06
CA ALA A 599 21.45 4.15 0.02
C ALA A 599 22.94 3.86 0.26
N SER A 600 23.41 2.65 -0.07
CA SER A 600 24.83 2.26 0.08
C SER A 600 25.78 2.86 -0.96
N ARG A 601 25.25 3.57 -1.98
CA ARG A 601 26.06 4.15 -3.07
C ARG A 601 26.94 5.33 -2.65
N ASP A 602 26.81 5.83 -1.42
CA ASP A 602 27.55 6.96 -0.85
C ASP A 602 27.52 8.23 -1.73
N GLU A 603 26.35 8.47 -2.34
CA GLU A 603 26.13 9.59 -3.25
C GLU A 603 25.82 10.86 -2.47
N ASP A 604 26.18 12.02 -3.03
CA ASP A 604 25.76 13.31 -2.46
C ASP A 604 24.24 13.48 -2.58
N VAL A 605 23.60 13.87 -1.47
CA VAL A 605 22.13 14.06 -1.36
C VAL A 605 21.75 15.44 -0.82
N ARG A 606 22.71 16.30 -0.49
CA ARG A 606 22.41 17.69 -0.07
C ARG A 606 22.34 18.60 -1.29
N ASP A 607 21.25 19.34 -1.42
CA ASP A 607 20.96 20.25 -2.54
C ASP A 607 21.02 19.51 -3.89
N GLN A 608 20.41 18.32 -3.93
CA GLN A 608 20.36 17.44 -5.10
C GLN A 608 18.93 16.97 -5.38
N ASP A 609 18.72 16.34 -6.52
CA ASP A 609 17.52 15.53 -6.74
C ASP A 609 17.60 14.26 -5.89
N ILE A 610 16.70 14.13 -4.91
CA ILE A 610 16.71 13.07 -3.89
C ILE A 610 15.40 12.29 -3.88
N VAL A 611 15.44 11.09 -3.30
CA VAL A 611 14.24 10.31 -3.00
C VAL A 611 14.28 9.92 -1.52
N ILE A 612 13.15 10.09 -0.85
CA ILE A 612 12.95 9.68 0.54
C ILE A 612 12.14 8.40 0.57
N TRP A 613 12.57 7.45 1.39
CA TRP A 613 11.89 6.19 1.60
C TRP A 613 11.56 6.08 3.09
N HIS A 614 10.28 5.91 3.41
CA HIS A 614 9.83 5.78 4.79
C HIS A 614 9.24 4.41 5.04
N THR A 615 9.86 3.65 5.95
CA THR A 615 9.31 2.41 6.47
C THR A 615 8.45 2.67 7.68
N PHE A 616 7.23 2.15 7.63
CA PHE A 616 6.28 2.18 8.72
C PHE A 616 5.42 0.91 8.69
N GLY A 617 4.64 0.67 9.76
CA GLY A 617 3.79 -0.51 9.80
C GLY A 617 3.34 -0.91 11.20
N MET A 618 2.83 -2.13 11.28
CA MET A 618 2.32 -2.73 12.52
C MET A 618 2.99 -4.07 12.81
N THR A 619 3.15 -4.37 14.08
CA THR A 619 3.47 -5.72 14.57
C THR A 619 2.18 -6.32 15.11
N HIS A 620 1.60 -7.22 14.35
CA HIS A 620 0.29 -7.79 14.61
C HIS A 620 0.44 -9.07 15.42
N ASN A 621 0.01 -8.99 16.69
CA ASN A 621 -0.21 -10.14 17.55
C ASN A 621 -1.72 -10.41 17.55
N PRO A 622 -2.22 -11.39 16.76
CA PRO A 622 -3.64 -11.53 16.50
C PRO A 622 -4.47 -11.74 17.76
N ARG A 623 -5.69 -11.21 17.75
CA ARG A 623 -6.66 -11.35 18.84
C ARG A 623 -7.91 -12.08 18.36
N VAL A 624 -8.73 -12.55 19.30
CA VAL A 624 -9.99 -13.24 18.97
C VAL A 624 -10.92 -12.31 18.18
N GLU A 625 -10.93 -11.03 18.51
CA GLU A 625 -11.72 -10.00 17.82
C GLU A 625 -11.33 -9.78 16.36
N ASP A 626 -10.14 -10.24 15.95
CA ASP A 626 -9.66 -10.12 14.58
C ASP A 626 -10.22 -11.27 13.68
N PHE A 627 -11.03 -12.19 14.23
CA PHE A 627 -11.61 -13.34 13.53
C PHE A 627 -13.13 -13.41 13.75
N PRO A 628 -13.95 -13.79 12.75
CA PRO A 628 -13.61 -14.35 11.43
C PRO A 628 -13.23 -13.35 10.34
N VAL A 629 -13.39 -12.05 10.61
CA VAL A 629 -12.93 -10.96 9.75
C VAL A 629 -12.45 -9.82 10.64
N MET A 630 -11.26 -9.31 10.36
CA MET A 630 -10.54 -8.35 11.16
C MET A 630 -11.14 -6.96 11.00
N PRO A 631 -11.44 -6.24 12.11
CA PRO A 631 -11.72 -4.81 12.06
C PRO A 631 -10.52 -4.03 11.54
N VAL A 632 -10.75 -2.90 10.85
CA VAL A 632 -9.66 -2.10 10.28
C VAL A 632 -8.63 -1.65 11.32
N GLU A 633 -7.35 -1.87 11.04
CA GLU A 633 -6.22 -1.27 11.76
C GLU A 633 -5.59 -0.17 10.88
N VAL A 634 -5.45 1.05 11.41
CA VAL A 634 -5.13 2.26 10.64
C VAL A 634 -3.74 2.79 11.01
N SER A 635 -2.93 3.12 10.00
CA SER A 635 -1.68 3.88 10.15
C SER A 635 -1.66 5.06 9.18
N THR A 636 -1.26 6.24 9.66
CA THR A 636 -1.28 7.49 8.88
C THR A 636 0.08 8.20 8.96
N ILE A 637 0.64 8.52 7.81
CA ILE A 637 1.87 9.32 7.65
C ILE A 637 1.50 10.70 7.12
N SER A 638 2.03 11.77 7.71
CA SER A 638 1.78 13.14 7.23
C SER A 638 3.03 13.81 6.67
N LEU A 639 2.88 14.44 5.51
CA LEU A 639 3.77 15.44 4.94
C LEU A 639 3.16 16.82 5.18
N LYS A 640 3.78 17.63 6.04
CA LYS A 640 3.24 18.93 6.46
C LYS A 640 4.11 20.08 5.95
N PRO A 641 3.57 21.17 5.38
CA PRO A 641 4.35 22.33 5.03
C PRO A 641 5.08 22.87 6.27
N ALA A 642 6.37 23.13 6.13
CA ALA A 642 7.23 23.70 7.17
C ALA A 642 7.94 24.90 6.56
N ASP A 643 7.50 26.11 6.93
CA ASP A 643 7.99 27.36 6.35
C ASP A 643 7.79 27.45 4.81
N PHE A 644 6.98 26.58 4.20
CA PHE A 644 6.73 26.64 2.74
C PHE A 644 5.91 27.87 2.34
N PHE A 645 4.93 28.24 3.17
CA PHE A 645 4.06 29.40 2.98
C PHE A 645 4.42 30.52 3.96
N THR A 646 4.03 31.76 3.64
CA THR A 646 4.27 32.94 4.50
C THR A 646 3.22 33.12 5.59
N ALA A 647 2.11 32.40 5.50
CA ALA A 647 1.02 32.36 6.47
C ALA A 647 0.27 31.04 6.33
N ASN A 648 -0.74 30.82 7.18
CA ASN A 648 -1.66 29.70 7.02
C ASN A 648 -2.35 29.79 5.63
N PRO A 649 -2.11 28.82 4.71
CA PRO A 649 -2.63 28.89 3.34
C PRO A 649 -4.14 28.60 3.24
N ALA A 650 -4.78 28.21 4.35
CA ALA A 650 -6.23 27.98 4.44
C ALA A 650 -7.02 29.17 4.99
N LEU A 651 -6.42 30.37 5.09
CA LEU A 651 -7.12 31.58 5.55
C LEU A 651 -8.14 32.11 4.54
N ASP A 652 -7.98 31.78 3.26
CA ASP A 652 -8.92 32.15 2.19
C ASP A 652 -10.03 31.12 1.97
N VAL A 653 -10.01 30.01 2.72
CA VAL A 653 -11.11 29.05 2.73
C VAL A 653 -12.31 29.70 3.43
N PRO A 654 -13.52 29.69 2.80
CA PRO A 654 -14.68 30.40 3.31
C PRO A 654 -15.03 30.06 4.76
N GLN A 655 -15.49 31.09 5.49
CA GLN A 655 -15.98 30.91 6.86
C GLN A 655 -17.17 29.95 6.89
N SER A 656 -17.18 29.09 7.90
CA SER A 656 -18.24 28.12 8.10
C SER A 656 -19.47 28.76 8.72
N THR A 657 -20.61 28.59 8.07
CA THR A 657 -21.89 29.12 8.52
C THR A 657 -22.97 28.04 8.50
N GLN A 658 -23.97 28.19 9.36
CA GLN A 658 -25.14 27.31 9.34
C GLN A 658 -25.91 27.41 8.02
N ALA A 659 -25.90 28.58 7.36
CA ALA A 659 -26.55 28.79 6.07
C ALA A 659 -25.97 27.88 4.97
N VAL A 660 -24.66 27.60 5.02
CA VAL A 660 -23.95 26.73 4.07
C VAL A 660 -23.93 25.27 4.55
N ASN A 661 -23.59 25.02 5.82
CA ASN A 661 -23.34 23.65 6.31
C ASN A 661 -24.62 22.87 6.67
N LYS A 662 -25.76 23.55 6.84
CA LYS A 662 -27.08 22.95 7.05
C LYS A 662 -27.17 21.87 8.15
N SER A 663 -26.37 21.96 9.22
CA SER A 663 -26.42 20.99 10.31
C SER A 663 -27.80 20.99 11.00
N THR A 664 -28.31 19.83 11.40
CA THR A 664 -29.62 19.74 12.08
C THR A 664 -29.43 19.49 13.57
N LEU A 665 -30.13 20.26 14.41
CA LEU A 665 -30.09 20.08 15.86
C LEU A 665 -30.90 18.85 16.27
N VAL A 666 -30.31 17.95 17.06
CA VAL A 666 -31.04 16.86 17.71
C VAL A 666 -31.78 17.43 18.92
N VAL A 667 -33.12 17.44 18.89
CA VAL A 667 -33.93 17.87 20.02
C VAL A 667 -34.14 16.68 20.97
N GLN A 668 -33.50 16.71 22.13
CA GLN A 668 -33.81 15.76 23.21
C GLN A 668 -35.14 16.15 23.86
N SER A 669 -36.15 15.30 23.79
CA SER A 669 -37.38 15.47 24.57
C SER A 669 -37.05 15.36 26.06
N HIS A 670 -36.92 16.50 26.74
CA HIS A 670 -36.97 16.50 28.21
C HIS A 670 -38.43 16.30 28.61
N PRO A 671 -38.76 15.43 29.58
CA PRO A 671 -40.10 15.40 30.14
C PRO A 671 -40.35 16.79 30.75
N VAL A 672 -41.26 17.56 30.15
CA VAL A 672 -41.65 18.86 30.66
C VAL A 672 -42.39 18.63 31.97
N VAL A 673 -41.72 18.87 33.10
CA VAL A 673 -42.42 19.19 34.35
C VAL A 673 -43.10 20.54 34.11
N SER A 674 -44.42 20.51 34.10
CA SER A 674 -45.28 21.64 33.75
C SER A 674 -45.25 22.72 34.82
N HIS A 675 -44.23 23.58 34.81
CA HIS A 675 -44.36 24.91 35.40
C HIS A 675 -44.85 25.89 34.34
N LYS A 676 -46.16 26.18 34.44
CA LYS A 676 -46.79 27.33 33.77
C LYS A 676 -46.11 28.62 34.23
N SER A 677 -45.45 29.35 33.33
CA SER A 677 -45.75 30.77 33.06
C SER A 677 -44.80 31.44 32.05
N SER A 678 -45.42 32.24 31.18
CA SER A 678 -44.93 33.43 30.45
C SER A 678 -43.83 33.30 29.38
N SER A 679 -44.31 33.29 28.13
CA SER A 679 -43.83 34.05 26.95
C SER A 679 -42.43 34.69 26.97
N SER A 680 -41.53 34.16 26.14
CA SER A 680 -40.72 34.98 25.21
C SER A 680 -40.06 34.10 24.15
N SER A 681 -40.27 34.45 22.89
CA SER A 681 -39.63 33.90 21.69
C SER A 681 -38.11 34.14 21.68
N ALA A 682 -37.31 33.10 21.45
CA ALA A 682 -35.91 33.25 21.02
C ALA A 682 -35.46 32.04 20.18
N GLY A 683 -35.26 32.27 18.88
CA GLY A 683 -34.55 31.36 17.99
C GLY A 683 -33.04 31.45 18.23
N CYS A 684 -32.37 30.30 18.27
CA CYS A 684 -30.92 30.21 18.26
C CYS A 684 -30.39 30.71 16.91
N CYS A 685 -29.25 31.42 16.98
CA CYS A 685 -28.47 32.00 15.88
C CYS A 685 -28.81 33.44 15.42
N HIS A 686 -29.03 34.36 16.37
CA HIS A 686 -28.65 35.77 16.14
C HIS A 686 -27.57 36.19 17.13
N ALA A 687 -26.36 36.41 16.61
CA ALA A 687 -25.42 37.33 17.23
C ALA A 687 -26.05 38.73 17.19
N ARG A 688 -26.28 39.35 18.35
CA ARG A 688 -26.61 40.78 18.41
C ARG A 688 -25.29 41.55 18.50
N LEU A 689 -25.07 42.33 17.43
CA LEU A 689 -24.09 43.39 17.14
C LEU A 689 -22.81 43.46 17.97
#